data_AF-A0A1F8Q4U6-F1
#
_entry.id   AF-A0A1F8Q4U6-F1
#
_cell.length_a   1.000
_cell.length_b   1.000
_cell.length_c   1.000
_cell.angle_alpha   90.00
_cell.angle_beta   90.00
_cell.angle_gamma   90.00
#
_symmetry.space_group_name_H-M   'P 1'
#
loop_
_entity.id
_entity.type
_entity.pdbx_description
1 polymer ?
#
loop_
_entity_poly.entity_id
_entity_poly.type
_entity_poly.pdbx_seq_one_letter_code
_entity_poly.pdbx_strand_id
1 'polypeptide(L)'
;MSDKLTENQRLQWMLLSLVLILALIIGLALLIFLSPRLMTAGREEISSPAEVGASIVPTISPQPFPSPTQSFTPRPTQSPTITPSPSVTTTPIDTPTAPGPPTLTPARPLPQSASYALATWSPEEADHMILLMEDYPNTQPGLVQENDPAAYYDAYKYAGIALQESLINFPDADHFTDWRWQLAYNLARMGDEDAGKLYADLISGALTQGEVDLSELYIWFQEMEPRLSLYMAETQPPQGYLSSHLVEIRGPGSAFIWLVETTGAYQAYSLVSHFDFVNQPQAGWILAELNQAAQDGDELAVYFSNNQGDYLLAPPQVFNLNKIPAVEMPFYPAGKLFDIGMEFSNRWVVVQSTGNRFDLAFQSQVFPSCPLEITLLYRWNGTFFEFLNERYDLAKKPENLASCEILAEHAVKFWGPEAAISVMEPLLPSWPLELDLTGQPYPLDAYDEWRYQLGVYYALLGETEKAVGWMKENIYSPSLPLSSWIEPSQDFLEIYKTNEDLYLACVSVDFCDANLAVETLASSLQASPDILSELWDLGVKTHASGYFDFELDDQTERWFTLRHRSLEALQFWILGQFTQGVEALFVGEVNASPPQMYILDQAYVSEEALQWSPVAFLDNYLAFSMQRIPVSLKPYLLNIPLRQQYPDKFQEAVDAAEADLFAGAPPGEIFTRLVELQEYPGLLCQNDWTCDHYFYLRGLAAELDGNKQAAIEAYHRVWLDYSKSPFTTMARLKLAGSPVFISPTPTSSLTPTGTITPSLTLTLTPTITLTPTLSGTPPTSTPTVTGTLPTATRSPTPTISPTPTETPTPTETTPAPITNTPYPVP
;
A
#
# COMPACT_ATOMS: atom_id res chain seq x y z
N MET A 1 -36.86 -13.76 19.72
CA MET A 1 -38.34 -13.61 19.81
C MET A 1 -39.12 -14.69 19.00
N SER A 2 -38.61 -15.93 18.83
CA SER A 2 -39.12 -16.89 17.81
C SER A 2 -39.72 -18.22 18.33
N ASP A 3 -39.96 -18.38 19.63
CA ASP A 3 -40.32 -19.70 20.19
C ASP A 3 -41.81 -19.97 20.40
N LYS A 4 -42.73 -19.18 19.82
CA LYS A 4 -44.17 -19.44 19.94
C LYS A 4 -45.00 -19.21 18.67
N LEU A 5 -44.45 -19.49 17.49
CA LEU A 5 -45.26 -19.54 16.27
C LEU A 5 -45.74 -20.97 16.01
N THR A 6 -47.06 -21.15 15.89
CA THR A 6 -47.68 -22.43 15.50
C THR A 6 -47.20 -22.85 14.11
N GLU A 7 -47.16 -24.15 13.83
CA GLU A 7 -46.60 -24.71 12.58
C GLU A 7 -47.23 -24.08 11.31
N ASN A 8 -48.52 -23.74 11.35
CA ASN A 8 -49.21 -23.02 10.28
C ASN A 8 -48.72 -21.56 10.10
N GLN A 9 -48.36 -20.87 11.19
CA GLN A 9 -47.82 -19.51 11.12
C GLN A 9 -46.38 -19.51 10.60
N ARG A 10 -45.58 -20.55 10.92
CA ARG A 10 -44.25 -20.74 10.33
C ARG A 10 -44.34 -20.97 8.83
N LEU A 11 -45.30 -21.78 8.37
CA LEU A 11 -45.51 -22.04 6.95
C LEU A 11 -45.97 -20.77 6.20
N GLN A 12 -46.88 -19.98 6.79
CA GLN A 12 -47.30 -18.70 6.23
C GLN A 12 -46.16 -17.68 6.16
N TRP A 13 -45.33 -17.61 7.20
CA TRP A 13 -44.18 -16.70 7.22
C TRP A 13 -43.15 -17.08 6.17
N MET A 14 -42.83 -18.38 6.02
CA MET A 14 -41.93 -18.87 4.97
C MET A 14 -42.48 -18.59 3.56
N LEU A 15 -43.78 -18.76 3.32
CA LEU A 15 -44.42 -18.42 2.05
C LEU A 15 -44.36 -16.92 1.76
N LEU A 16 -44.59 -16.07 2.76
CA LEU A 16 -44.52 -14.62 2.62
C LEU A 16 -43.08 -14.16 2.29
N SER A 17 -42.09 -14.71 3.00
CA SER A 17 -40.67 -14.45 2.74
C SER A 17 -40.25 -14.90 1.34
N LEU A 18 -40.72 -16.07 0.88
CA LEU A 18 -40.44 -16.57 -0.47
C LEU A 18 -41.01 -15.63 -1.55
N VAL A 19 -42.24 -15.13 -1.36
CA VAL A 19 -42.88 -14.19 -2.30
C VAL A 19 -42.13 -12.86 -2.34
N LEU A 20 -41.67 -12.35 -1.19
CA LEU A 20 -40.87 -11.13 -1.10
C LEU A 20 -39.52 -11.28 -1.82
N ILE A 21 -38.83 -12.39 -1.62
CA ILE A 21 -37.56 -12.69 -2.31
C ILE A 21 -37.79 -12.77 -3.82
N LEU A 22 -38.87 -13.42 -4.27
CA LEU A 22 -39.18 -13.53 -5.69
C LEU A 22 -39.47 -12.15 -6.32
N ALA A 23 -40.20 -11.28 -5.60
CA ALA A 23 -40.47 -9.92 -6.05
C ALA A 23 -39.19 -9.08 -6.17
N LEU A 24 -38.24 -9.26 -5.23
CA LEU A 24 -36.97 -8.54 -5.23
C LEU A 24 -36.07 -8.98 -6.39
N ILE A 25 -36.03 -10.30 -6.68
CA ILE A 25 -35.31 -10.85 -7.85
C ILE A 25 -35.89 -10.31 -9.16
N ILE A 26 -37.23 -10.26 -9.29
CA ILE A 26 -37.89 -9.71 -10.47
C ILE A 26 -37.61 -8.21 -10.62
N GLY A 27 -37.61 -7.45 -9.51
CA GLY A 27 -37.26 -6.03 -9.51
C GLY A 27 -35.82 -5.78 -9.97
N LEU A 28 -34.86 -6.57 -9.48
CA LEU A 28 -33.45 -6.46 -9.87
C LEU A 28 -33.25 -6.82 -11.35
N ALA A 29 -33.91 -7.87 -11.82
CA ALA A 29 -33.86 -8.26 -13.23
C ALA A 29 -34.43 -7.17 -14.15
N LEU A 30 -35.52 -6.50 -13.76
CA LEU A 30 -36.08 -5.35 -14.48
C LEU A 30 -35.11 -4.16 -14.52
N LEU A 31 -34.44 -3.86 -13.41
CA LEU A 31 -33.44 -2.79 -13.31
C LEU A 31 -32.25 -3.04 -14.24
N ILE A 32 -31.74 -4.27 -14.28
CA ILE A 32 -30.65 -4.69 -15.19
C ILE A 32 -31.10 -4.60 -16.65
N PHE A 33 -32.36 -4.95 -16.95
CA PHE A 33 -32.88 -4.90 -18.32
C PHE A 33 -33.17 -3.46 -18.81
N LEU A 34 -33.44 -2.53 -17.90
CA LEU A 34 -33.78 -1.14 -18.20
C LEU A 34 -32.56 -0.19 -18.16
N SER A 35 -31.47 -0.55 -17.48
CA SER A 35 -30.27 0.29 -17.35
C SER A 35 -29.62 0.73 -18.68
N PRO A 36 -29.57 -0.08 -19.77
CA PRO A 36 -28.95 0.36 -21.02
C PRO A 36 -29.76 1.45 -21.73
N ARG A 37 -31.07 1.51 -21.47
CA ARG A 37 -31.97 2.51 -22.09
C ARG A 37 -32.02 3.84 -21.35
N LEU A 38 -31.69 3.84 -20.06
CA LEU A 38 -31.59 5.07 -19.27
C LEU A 38 -30.23 5.78 -19.45
N MET A 39 -29.18 5.04 -19.81
CA MET A 39 -27.81 5.55 -19.97
C MET A 39 -27.45 6.05 -21.38
N THR A 40 -28.40 6.14 -22.32
CA THR A 40 -28.12 6.53 -23.72
C THR A 40 -28.72 7.88 -24.16
N ALA A 41 -29.27 8.67 -23.24
CA ALA A 41 -29.71 10.03 -23.53
C ALA A 41 -28.67 11.04 -23.00
N GLY A 42 -27.77 11.49 -23.88
CA GLY A 42 -26.92 12.67 -23.63
C GLY A 42 -25.41 12.43 -23.80
N ARG A 43 -24.94 12.22 -25.04
CA ARG A 43 -23.54 12.48 -25.39
C ARG A 43 -23.54 13.57 -26.46
N GLU A 44 -23.42 14.82 -26.02
CA GLU A 44 -23.12 15.93 -26.92
C GLU A 44 -21.66 15.81 -27.39
N GLU A 45 -21.47 15.93 -28.70
CA GLU A 45 -20.15 16.01 -29.34
C GLU A 45 -19.47 17.33 -28.95
N ILE A 46 -18.42 17.27 -28.14
CA ILE A 46 -17.53 18.41 -27.92
C ILE A 46 -16.45 18.39 -29.00
N SER A 47 -16.46 19.44 -29.83
CA SER A 47 -15.44 19.75 -30.82
C SER A 47 -14.16 20.27 -30.16
N SER A 48 -13.02 19.76 -30.63
CA SER A 48 -11.66 20.16 -30.23
C SER A 48 -11.36 21.62 -30.62
N PRO A 49 -10.90 22.48 -29.70
CA PRO A 49 -10.33 23.78 -30.05
C PRO A 49 -8.84 23.67 -30.39
N ALA A 50 -8.47 24.40 -31.44
CA ALA A 50 -7.14 24.49 -32.02
C ALA A 50 -6.07 25.04 -31.06
N GLU A 51 -4.88 24.42 -31.10
CA GLU A 51 -3.66 24.92 -30.49
C GLU A 51 -3.25 26.29 -31.07
N VAL A 52 -3.16 27.29 -30.20
CA VAL A 52 -2.48 28.56 -30.47
C VAL A 52 -1.13 28.51 -29.79
N GLY A 53 -0.06 28.38 -30.59
CA GLY A 53 1.31 28.46 -30.12
C GLY A 53 1.68 29.89 -29.69
N ALA A 54 2.15 30.05 -28.45
CA ALA A 54 2.80 31.25 -27.97
C ALA A 54 4.32 31.05 -27.95
N SER A 55 4.97 31.74 -28.88
CA SER A 55 6.41 31.89 -29.03
C SER A 55 6.96 32.85 -27.97
N ILE A 56 8.05 32.47 -27.29
CA ILE A 56 8.86 33.38 -26.47
C ILE A 56 10.20 33.58 -27.18
N VAL A 57 10.41 34.78 -27.68
CA VAL A 57 11.66 35.27 -28.29
C VAL A 57 12.45 36.05 -27.24
N PRO A 58 13.74 35.79 -27.01
CA PRO A 58 14.59 36.72 -26.28
C PRO A 58 15.08 37.85 -27.20
N THR A 59 14.98 39.06 -26.67
CA THR A 59 15.38 40.32 -27.29
C THR A 59 16.91 40.44 -27.34
N ILE A 60 17.48 40.63 -28.54
CA ILE A 60 18.86 41.09 -28.72
C ILE A 60 18.86 42.29 -29.67
N SER A 61 19.56 43.34 -29.22
CA SER A 61 19.70 44.67 -29.83
C SER A 61 20.45 44.65 -31.19
N PRO A 62 20.12 45.53 -32.16
CA PRO A 62 20.63 45.42 -33.53
C PRO A 62 21.93 46.22 -33.77
N GLN A 63 22.81 45.68 -34.61
CA GLN A 63 23.87 46.43 -35.29
C GLN A 63 23.73 46.27 -36.83
N PRO A 64 23.96 47.30 -37.66
CA PRO A 64 23.48 47.30 -39.05
C PRO A 64 24.57 47.14 -40.14
N PHE A 65 24.07 46.76 -41.34
CA PHE A 65 24.62 46.83 -42.72
C PHE A 65 25.56 45.71 -43.23
N PRO A 66 25.71 45.50 -44.57
CA PRO A 66 24.80 45.71 -45.71
C PRO A 66 24.69 44.50 -46.69
N SER A 67 23.64 44.46 -47.51
CA SER A 67 23.54 43.65 -48.75
C SER A 67 24.61 44.00 -49.79
N PRO A 68 25.04 43.06 -50.66
CA PRO A 68 24.63 43.09 -52.09
C PRO A 68 24.49 41.67 -52.72
N THR A 69 23.45 41.34 -53.49
CA THR A 69 23.23 41.59 -54.93
C THR A 69 23.24 40.27 -55.72
N GLN A 70 22.19 40.08 -56.51
CA GLN A 70 21.95 38.95 -57.42
C GLN A 70 22.97 38.88 -58.56
N SER A 71 23.23 37.65 -59.04
CA SER A 71 23.70 37.42 -60.42
C SER A 71 23.04 36.16 -60.99
N PHE A 72 22.50 36.30 -62.20
CA PHE A 72 21.83 35.30 -63.03
C PHE A 72 22.82 34.53 -63.90
N THR A 73 22.67 33.21 -64.07
CA THR A 73 22.73 32.46 -65.36
C THR A 73 22.38 30.95 -65.16
N PRO A 74 22.03 30.15 -66.21
CA PRO A 74 20.82 29.30 -66.20
C PRO A 74 21.01 27.80 -66.53
N ARG A 75 19.90 27.05 -66.42
CA ARG A 75 19.54 25.71 -66.96
C ARG A 75 20.09 24.47 -66.20
N PRO A 76 19.45 23.27 -66.26
CA PRO A 76 18.22 22.89 -66.99
C PRO A 76 17.17 22.08 -66.20
N THR A 77 15.98 22.06 -66.80
CA THR A 77 14.77 21.32 -66.45
C THR A 77 15.01 19.80 -66.35
N GLN A 78 14.58 19.18 -65.24
CA GLN A 78 14.26 17.75 -65.17
C GLN A 78 13.00 17.52 -64.33
N SER A 79 12.26 16.51 -64.77
CA SER A 79 10.93 16.04 -64.39
C SER A 79 10.72 15.80 -62.88
N PRO A 80 9.47 15.83 -62.39
CA PRO A 80 9.19 15.61 -60.97
C PRO A 80 9.36 14.14 -60.60
N THR A 81 10.40 13.83 -59.84
CA THR A 81 10.51 12.58 -59.08
C THR A 81 9.78 12.77 -57.76
N ILE A 82 8.70 12.01 -57.58
CA ILE A 82 7.98 11.87 -56.33
C ILE A 82 8.97 11.25 -55.33
N THR A 83 9.45 12.07 -54.39
CA THR A 83 10.24 11.62 -53.25
C THR A 83 9.28 11.56 -52.06
N PRO A 84 8.93 10.39 -51.54
CA PRO A 84 8.20 10.30 -50.28
C PRO A 84 9.15 10.73 -49.16
N SER A 85 8.87 11.87 -48.54
CA SER A 85 9.38 12.20 -47.21
C SER A 85 8.87 11.14 -46.23
N PRO A 86 9.75 10.52 -45.41
CA PRO A 86 9.29 9.72 -44.30
C PRO A 86 8.68 10.66 -43.25
N SER A 87 7.35 10.72 -43.19
CA SER A 87 6.66 11.12 -41.97
C SER A 87 6.99 10.06 -40.91
N VAL A 88 7.69 10.46 -39.86
CA VAL A 88 7.85 9.64 -38.65
C VAL A 88 6.47 9.60 -37.98
N THR A 89 5.65 8.65 -38.40
CA THR A 89 4.57 8.15 -37.57
C THR A 89 5.25 7.35 -36.46
N THR A 90 5.08 7.77 -35.20
CA THR A 90 5.39 6.93 -34.04
C THR A 90 4.41 5.76 -34.04
N THR A 91 4.72 4.73 -34.84
CA THR A 91 4.25 3.39 -34.54
C THR A 91 4.83 3.00 -33.19
N PRO A 92 4.03 2.53 -32.23
CA PRO A 92 4.57 1.84 -31.07
C PRO A 92 5.49 0.76 -31.62
N ILE A 93 6.78 0.86 -31.31
CA ILE A 93 7.67 -0.27 -31.46
C ILE A 93 7.22 -1.19 -30.34
N ASP A 94 6.34 -2.13 -30.67
CA ASP A 94 6.28 -3.39 -29.93
C ASP A 94 7.69 -3.96 -30.04
N THR A 95 8.53 -3.68 -29.05
CA THR A 95 9.76 -4.42 -28.84
C THR A 95 9.29 -5.86 -28.73
N PRO A 96 9.60 -6.76 -29.68
CA PRO A 96 9.23 -8.15 -29.51
C PRO A 96 9.92 -8.61 -28.24
N THR A 97 9.14 -8.95 -27.20
CA THR A 97 9.62 -9.65 -26.02
C THR A 97 10.47 -10.80 -26.54
N ALA A 98 11.74 -10.83 -26.15
CA ALA A 98 12.62 -11.91 -26.56
C ALA A 98 11.89 -13.23 -26.25
N PRO A 99 11.85 -14.20 -27.17
CA PRO A 99 11.25 -15.49 -26.86
C PRO A 99 11.99 -16.01 -25.62
N GLY A 100 11.24 -16.10 -24.51
CA GLY A 100 11.76 -16.55 -23.22
C GLY A 100 12.47 -17.91 -23.35
N PRO A 101 13.35 -18.25 -22.40
CA PRO A 101 14.02 -19.55 -22.40
C PRO A 101 13.01 -20.70 -22.58
N PRO A 102 13.39 -21.79 -23.27
CA PRO A 102 12.48 -22.89 -23.52
C PRO A 102 11.91 -23.43 -22.20
N THR A 103 10.60 -23.31 -22.02
CA THR A 103 9.92 -23.82 -20.84
C THR A 103 10.19 -25.31 -20.69
N LEU A 104 10.55 -25.75 -19.48
CA LEU A 104 10.67 -27.19 -19.19
C LEU A 104 9.33 -27.83 -19.50
N THR A 105 9.26 -28.64 -20.57
CA THR A 105 8.04 -29.34 -20.95
C THR A 105 7.49 -30.08 -19.71
N PRO A 106 6.17 -30.01 -19.41
CA PRO A 106 5.62 -30.67 -18.23
C PRO A 106 5.92 -32.17 -18.29
N ALA A 107 6.87 -32.63 -17.47
CA ALA A 107 7.14 -34.05 -17.28
C ALA A 107 6.48 -34.47 -15.97
N ARG A 108 5.71 -35.57 -15.99
CA ARG A 108 5.20 -36.17 -14.75
C ARG A 108 6.35 -36.88 -14.05
N PRO A 109 6.54 -36.69 -12.73
CA PRO A 109 7.58 -37.42 -12.00
C PRO A 109 7.23 -38.92 -11.98
N LEU A 110 8.26 -39.76 -11.91
CA LEU A 110 8.09 -41.16 -11.54
C LEU A 110 7.56 -41.23 -10.10
N PRO A 111 6.70 -42.20 -9.75
CA PRO A 111 6.06 -42.24 -8.42
C PRO A 111 7.03 -42.42 -7.25
N GLN A 112 8.25 -42.91 -7.50
CA GLN A 112 9.23 -43.26 -6.46
C GLN A 112 10.44 -42.32 -6.53
N SER A 113 10.71 -41.60 -5.44
CA SER A 113 11.87 -40.71 -5.29
C SER A 113 13.20 -41.45 -5.48
N ALA A 114 13.28 -42.72 -5.10
CA ALA A 114 14.45 -43.58 -5.29
C ALA A 114 14.88 -43.79 -6.77
N SER A 115 14.03 -43.39 -7.73
CA SER A 115 14.38 -43.40 -9.16
C SER A 115 15.21 -42.18 -9.57
N TYR A 116 15.47 -41.24 -8.65
CA TYR A 116 16.20 -40.01 -8.91
C TYR A 116 17.48 -39.95 -8.09
N ALA A 117 18.46 -39.23 -8.62
CA ALA A 117 19.62 -38.77 -7.88
C ALA A 117 19.66 -37.24 -7.93
N LEU A 118 20.38 -36.60 -7.01
CA LEU A 118 20.72 -35.19 -7.18
C LEU A 118 21.53 -35.05 -8.47
N ALA A 119 21.12 -34.11 -9.31
CA ALA A 119 21.89 -33.73 -10.48
C ALA A 119 23.27 -33.21 -10.04
N THR A 120 24.24 -33.23 -10.95
CA THR A 120 25.38 -32.35 -10.78
C THR A 120 24.84 -30.92 -10.72
N TRP A 121 25.38 -30.10 -9.84
CA TRP A 121 24.98 -28.70 -9.72
C TRP A 121 26.21 -27.82 -9.96
N SER A 122 26.20 -27.13 -11.09
CA SER A 122 27.27 -26.25 -11.56
C SER A 122 26.81 -24.79 -11.62
N PRO A 123 27.74 -23.82 -11.64
CA PRO A 123 27.39 -22.42 -11.84
C PRO A 123 26.55 -22.17 -13.10
N GLU A 124 26.79 -22.90 -14.19
CA GLU A 124 26.04 -22.77 -15.44
C GLU A 124 24.59 -23.29 -15.33
N GLU A 125 24.37 -24.35 -14.54
CA GLU A 125 23.02 -24.87 -14.26
C GLU A 125 22.25 -23.92 -13.34
N ALA A 126 22.93 -23.29 -12.39
CA ALA A 126 22.37 -22.27 -11.53
C ALA A 126 21.98 -21.01 -12.31
N ASP A 127 22.84 -20.53 -13.20
CA ASP A 127 22.55 -19.40 -14.10
C ASP A 127 21.35 -19.72 -15.02
N HIS A 128 21.27 -20.94 -15.54
CA HIS A 128 20.11 -21.38 -16.31
C HIS A 128 18.81 -21.36 -15.51
N MET A 129 18.85 -21.77 -14.23
CA MET A 129 17.70 -21.71 -13.33
C MET A 129 17.27 -20.26 -13.08
N ILE A 130 18.22 -19.36 -12.81
CA ILE A 130 17.97 -17.93 -12.59
C ILE A 130 17.27 -17.33 -13.82
N LEU A 131 17.78 -17.58 -15.03
CA LEU A 131 17.17 -17.11 -16.28
C LEU A 131 15.72 -17.59 -16.46
N LEU A 132 15.41 -18.83 -16.07
CA LEU A 132 14.04 -19.35 -16.13
C LEU A 132 13.12 -18.66 -15.11
N MET A 133 13.62 -18.34 -13.91
CA MET A 133 12.83 -17.68 -12.87
C MET A 133 12.65 -16.18 -13.14
N GLU A 134 13.64 -15.51 -13.72
CA GLU A 134 13.55 -14.12 -14.19
C GLU A 134 12.48 -13.94 -15.30
N ASP A 135 12.33 -14.94 -16.17
CA ASP A 135 11.32 -14.89 -17.23
C ASP A 135 9.92 -15.33 -16.77
N TYR A 136 9.82 -16.03 -15.62
CA TYR A 136 8.56 -16.60 -15.14
C TYR A 136 7.40 -15.58 -15.07
N PRO A 137 7.58 -14.36 -14.53
CA PRO A 137 6.51 -13.35 -14.52
C PRO A 137 5.92 -13.07 -15.92
N ASN A 138 6.76 -13.08 -16.97
CA ASN A 138 6.34 -12.87 -18.35
C ASN A 138 5.61 -14.07 -18.98
N THR A 139 5.70 -15.25 -18.36
CA THR A 139 4.98 -16.45 -18.80
C THR A 139 3.55 -16.50 -18.27
N GLN A 140 3.21 -15.64 -17.31
CA GLN A 140 1.85 -15.55 -16.80
C GLN A 140 0.91 -14.96 -17.87
N PRO A 141 -0.38 -15.35 -17.90
CA PRO A 141 -1.33 -14.80 -18.86
C PRO A 141 -1.38 -13.27 -18.72
N GLY A 142 -1.32 -12.52 -19.84
CA GLY A 142 -1.27 -11.04 -19.82
C GLY A 142 -2.41 -10.34 -19.06
N LEU A 143 -3.49 -11.04 -18.73
CA LEU A 143 -4.55 -10.56 -17.84
C LEU A 143 -4.10 -10.40 -16.37
N VAL A 144 -3.02 -11.06 -15.93
CA VAL A 144 -2.46 -10.84 -14.58
C VAL A 144 -1.63 -9.55 -14.55
N GLN A 145 -0.85 -9.29 -15.60
CA GLN A 145 0.00 -8.09 -15.69
C GLN A 145 -0.81 -6.78 -15.77
N GLU A 146 -1.99 -6.79 -16.41
CA GLU A 146 -2.85 -5.60 -16.51
C GLU A 146 -3.83 -5.43 -15.32
N ASN A 147 -4.27 -6.52 -14.67
CA ASN A 147 -5.28 -6.44 -13.59
C ASN A 147 -4.68 -6.54 -12.19
N ASP A 148 -3.44 -7.02 -12.05
CA ASP A 148 -2.74 -7.19 -10.77
C ASP A 148 -1.22 -6.98 -10.95
N PRO A 149 -0.77 -5.74 -11.14
CA PRO A 149 0.65 -5.43 -11.31
C PRO A 149 1.48 -5.81 -10.08
N ALA A 150 0.89 -5.86 -8.87
CA ALA A 150 1.58 -6.30 -7.67
C ALA A 150 1.98 -7.78 -7.77
N ALA A 151 1.03 -8.65 -8.14
CA ALA A 151 1.32 -10.08 -8.34
C ALA A 151 2.38 -10.35 -9.43
N TYR A 152 2.49 -9.48 -10.43
CA TYR A 152 3.53 -9.56 -11.46
C TYR A 152 4.93 -9.32 -10.86
N TYR A 153 5.10 -8.26 -10.06
CA TYR A 153 6.39 -7.94 -9.46
C TYR A 153 6.75 -8.87 -8.30
N ASP A 154 5.77 -9.32 -7.50
CA ASP A 154 5.96 -10.32 -6.45
C ASP A 154 6.50 -11.65 -6.98
N ALA A 155 6.19 -11.98 -8.24
CA ALA A 155 6.68 -13.20 -8.87
C ALA A 155 8.20 -13.20 -9.11
N TYR A 156 8.90 -12.07 -8.96
CA TYR A 156 10.37 -12.03 -8.98
C TYR A 156 11.01 -12.70 -7.75
N LYS A 157 10.24 -13.03 -6.72
CA LYS A 157 10.75 -13.75 -5.53
C LYS A 157 11.41 -15.07 -5.87
N TYR A 158 10.91 -15.78 -6.88
CA TYR A 158 11.50 -17.06 -7.30
C TYR A 158 12.90 -16.86 -7.91
N ALA A 159 13.13 -15.74 -8.60
CA ALA A 159 14.45 -15.37 -9.10
C ALA A 159 15.35 -14.95 -7.93
N GLY A 160 14.83 -14.20 -6.96
CA GLY A 160 15.54 -13.84 -5.72
C GLY A 160 16.07 -15.07 -4.97
N ILE A 161 15.21 -16.06 -4.72
CA ILE A 161 15.60 -17.31 -4.05
C ILE A 161 16.64 -18.09 -4.87
N ALA A 162 16.46 -18.18 -6.19
CA ALA A 162 17.44 -18.84 -7.07
C ALA A 162 18.82 -18.16 -7.02
N LEU A 163 18.86 -16.83 -6.97
CA LEU A 163 20.08 -16.04 -6.85
C LEU A 163 20.75 -16.24 -5.49
N GLN A 164 19.99 -16.15 -4.40
CA GLN A 164 20.51 -16.39 -3.04
C GLN A 164 21.08 -17.80 -2.89
N GLU A 165 20.37 -18.81 -3.41
CA GLU A 165 20.88 -20.18 -3.45
C GLU A 165 22.21 -20.29 -4.21
N SER A 166 22.30 -19.63 -5.36
CA SER A 166 23.49 -19.66 -6.22
C SER A 166 24.70 -19.01 -5.52
N LEU A 167 24.48 -17.90 -4.82
CA LEU A 167 25.51 -17.20 -4.04
C LEU A 167 26.08 -18.05 -2.89
N ILE A 168 25.24 -18.88 -2.24
CA ILE A 168 25.71 -19.78 -1.19
C ILE A 168 26.44 -21.00 -1.73
N ASN A 169 25.95 -21.59 -2.83
CA ASN A 169 26.55 -22.79 -3.40
C ASN A 169 27.88 -22.50 -4.11
N PHE A 170 28.03 -21.31 -4.72
CA PHE A 170 29.16 -20.99 -5.56
C PHE A 170 29.77 -19.60 -5.24
N PRO A 171 30.36 -19.44 -4.04
CA PRO A 171 30.96 -18.16 -3.62
C PRO A 171 32.17 -17.74 -4.48
N ASP A 172 32.79 -18.68 -5.19
CA ASP A 172 33.97 -18.45 -6.03
C ASP A 172 33.65 -18.49 -7.54
N ALA A 173 32.37 -18.47 -7.94
CA ALA A 173 31.99 -18.50 -9.36
C ALA A 173 32.28 -17.17 -10.07
N ASP A 174 32.63 -17.24 -11.35
CA ASP A 174 32.82 -16.06 -12.21
C ASP A 174 31.57 -15.16 -12.29
N HIS A 175 30.37 -15.75 -12.12
CA HIS A 175 29.09 -15.05 -12.12
C HIS A 175 28.70 -14.45 -10.76
N PHE A 176 29.50 -14.63 -9.71
CA PHE A 176 29.12 -14.26 -8.34
C PHE A 176 28.73 -12.78 -8.22
N THR A 177 29.53 -11.88 -8.79
CA THR A 177 29.25 -10.43 -8.76
C THR A 177 27.98 -10.08 -9.54
N ASP A 178 27.81 -10.65 -10.75
CA ASP A 178 26.62 -10.43 -11.58
C ASP A 178 25.34 -10.88 -10.88
N TRP A 179 25.38 -12.02 -10.18
CA TRP A 179 24.24 -12.51 -9.40
C TRP A 179 23.89 -11.59 -8.23
N ARG A 180 24.88 -10.98 -7.56
CA ARG A 180 24.58 -9.99 -6.50
C ARG A 180 23.88 -8.75 -7.06
N TRP A 181 24.28 -8.26 -8.23
CA TRP A 181 23.59 -7.15 -8.90
C TRP A 181 22.17 -7.52 -9.32
N GLN A 182 21.97 -8.71 -9.88
CA GLN A 182 20.64 -9.21 -10.21
C GLN A 182 19.75 -9.37 -8.97
N LEU A 183 20.31 -9.83 -7.84
CA LEU A 183 19.56 -9.97 -6.59
C LEU A 183 19.11 -8.61 -6.07
N ALA A 184 20.01 -7.62 -6.05
CA ALA A 184 19.67 -6.25 -5.62
C ALA A 184 18.50 -5.67 -6.44
N TYR A 185 18.51 -5.89 -7.75
CA TYR A 185 17.43 -5.43 -8.62
C TYR A 185 16.12 -6.21 -8.44
N ASN A 186 16.19 -7.53 -8.17
CA ASN A 186 14.99 -8.32 -7.84
C ASN A 186 14.35 -7.85 -6.55
N LEU A 187 15.15 -7.63 -5.50
CA LEU A 187 14.68 -7.07 -4.24
C LEU A 187 14.01 -5.71 -4.46
N ALA A 188 14.63 -4.83 -5.27
CA ALA A 188 14.04 -3.54 -5.63
C ALA A 188 12.70 -3.68 -6.37
N ARG A 189 12.58 -4.63 -7.32
CA ARG A 189 11.32 -4.89 -8.03
C ARG A 189 10.19 -5.31 -7.11
N MET A 190 10.52 -6.09 -6.07
CA MET A 190 9.56 -6.55 -5.07
C MET A 190 9.26 -5.52 -3.99
N GLY A 191 9.92 -4.35 -4.01
CA GLY A 191 9.81 -3.34 -2.96
C GLY A 191 10.44 -3.74 -1.63
N ASP A 192 11.37 -4.70 -1.65
CA ASP A 192 12.09 -5.15 -0.45
C ASP A 192 13.14 -4.11 -0.02
N GLU A 193 13.13 -3.74 1.26
CA GLU A 193 14.04 -2.74 1.83
C GLU A 193 15.52 -3.18 1.78
N ASP A 194 15.79 -4.49 1.74
CA ASP A 194 17.16 -5.03 1.66
C ASP A 194 17.85 -4.72 0.34
N ALA A 195 17.11 -4.31 -0.70
CA ALA A 195 17.68 -3.82 -1.96
C ALA A 195 18.70 -2.70 -1.73
N GLY A 196 18.34 -1.70 -0.91
CA GLY A 196 19.22 -0.57 -0.58
C GLY A 196 20.49 -1.01 0.14
N LYS A 197 20.40 -1.99 1.05
CA LYS A 197 21.54 -2.56 1.76
C LYS A 197 22.48 -3.30 0.80
N LEU A 198 21.94 -4.14 -0.09
CA LEU A 198 22.75 -4.90 -1.03
C LEU A 198 23.46 -3.99 -2.05
N TYR A 199 22.79 -2.94 -2.53
CA TYR A 199 23.46 -1.92 -3.37
C TYR A 199 24.54 -1.15 -2.60
N ALA A 200 24.31 -0.78 -1.34
CA ALA A 200 25.32 -0.13 -0.50
C ALA A 200 26.58 -0.99 -0.34
N ASP A 201 26.41 -2.31 -0.14
CA ASP A 201 27.52 -3.26 -0.05
C ASP A 201 28.29 -3.39 -1.36
N LEU A 202 27.58 -3.45 -2.50
CA LEU A 202 28.21 -3.53 -3.83
C LEU A 202 29.04 -2.28 -4.15
N ILE A 203 28.48 -1.09 -3.88
CA ILE A 203 29.14 0.20 -4.13
C ILE A 203 30.36 0.37 -3.22
N SER A 204 30.20 0.18 -1.91
CA SER A 204 31.31 0.34 -0.96
C SER A 204 32.41 -0.70 -1.17
N GLY A 205 32.04 -1.93 -1.54
CA GLY A 205 32.97 -2.99 -1.90
C GLY A 205 33.84 -2.63 -3.10
N ALA A 206 33.24 -2.14 -4.19
CA ALA A 206 33.96 -1.77 -5.41
C ALA A 206 34.92 -0.58 -5.19
N LEU A 207 34.46 0.45 -4.46
CA LEU A 207 35.28 1.60 -4.10
C LEU A 207 36.47 1.19 -3.21
N THR A 208 36.24 0.35 -2.20
CA THR A 208 37.29 -0.09 -1.28
C THR A 208 38.33 -0.99 -1.96
N GLN A 209 37.92 -1.76 -2.96
CA GLN A 209 38.82 -2.61 -3.74
C GLN A 209 39.55 -1.86 -4.87
N GLY A 210 39.19 -0.59 -5.11
CA GLY A 210 39.75 0.21 -6.20
C GLY A 210 39.31 -0.27 -7.59
N GLU A 211 38.17 -0.96 -7.68
CA GLU A 211 37.54 -1.31 -8.95
C GLU A 211 37.00 -0.07 -9.68
N VAL A 212 36.62 0.94 -8.89
CA VAL A 212 36.10 2.22 -9.36
C VAL A 212 36.58 3.35 -8.44
N ASP A 213 36.92 4.49 -9.05
CA ASP A 213 37.16 5.73 -8.31
C ASP A 213 35.84 6.47 -8.05
N LEU A 214 35.73 7.17 -6.92
CA LEU A 214 34.51 7.91 -6.55
C LEU A 214 34.01 8.87 -7.65
N SER A 215 34.92 9.50 -8.39
CA SER A 215 34.58 10.41 -9.50
C SER A 215 33.97 9.71 -10.72
N GLU A 216 34.20 8.41 -10.86
CA GLU A 216 33.71 7.58 -11.96
C GLU A 216 32.54 6.67 -11.55
N LEU A 217 32.15 6.70 -10.27
CA LEU A 217 31.10 5.85 -9.70
C LEU A 217 29.79 5.90 -10.49
N TYR A 218 29.39 7.08 -10.97
CA TYR A 218 28.18 7.23 -11.81
C TYR A 218 28.28 6.39 -13.09
N ILE A 219 29.40 6.49 -13.81
CA ILE A 219 29.59 5.82 -15.10
C ILE A 219 29.69 4.31 -14.88
N TRP A 220 30.50 3.89 -13.90
CA TRP A 220 30.64 2.49 -13.52
C TRP A 220 29.30 1.88 -13.10
N PHE A 221 28.49 2.58 -12.30
CA PHE A 221 27.17 2.08 -11.91
C PHE A 221 26.26 1.90 -13.12
N GLN A 222 26.28 2.82 -14.09
CA GLN A 222 25.50 2.66 -15.34
C GLN A 222 25.95 1.46 -16.19
N GLU A 223 27.21 1.05 -16.09
CA GLU A 223 27.71 -0.15 -16.76
C GLU A 223 27.29 -1.43 -16.03
N MET A 224 27.32 -1.43 -14.69
CA MET A 224 26.96 -2.58 -13.86
C MET A 224 25.44 -2.78 -13.72
N GLU A 225 24.68 -1.68 -13.61
CA GLU A 225 23.22 -1.68 -13.42
C GLU A 225 22.57 -0.65 -14.36
N PRO A 226 22.42 -0.99 -15.66
CA PRO A 226 21.87 -0.07 -16.66
C PRO A 226 20.36 0.16 -16.52
N ARG A 227 19.66 -0.58 -15.63
CA ARG A 227 18.21 -0.47 -15.44
C ARG A 227 17.83 0.63 -14.45
N LEU A 228 18.78 1.06 -13.62
CA LEU A 228 18.62 2.11 -12.62
C LEU A 228 19.61 3.25 -12.90
N SER A 229 19.40 4.38 -12.23
CA SER A 229 20.31 5.53 -12.28
C SER A 229 20.92 5.79 -10.91
N LEU A 230 22.15 6.28 -10.88
CA LEU A 230 22.80 6.72 -9.65
C LEU A 230 22.94 8.24 -9.69
N TYR A 231 22.65 8.89 -8.57
CA TYR A 231 22.94 10.30 -8.35
C TYR A 231 23.75 10.44 -7.06
N MET A 232 24.62 11.45 -6.99
CA MET A 232 25.47 11.67 -5.83
C MET A 232 25.57 13.15 -5.50
N ALA A 233 25.42 13.47 -4.22
CA ALA A 233 25.64 14.79 -3.66
C ALA A 233 26.70 14.72 -2.55
N GLU A 234 27.60 15.71 -2.49
CA GLU A 234 28.57 15.83 -1.40
C GLU A 234 27.87 16.31 -0.12
N THR A 235 28.22 15.71 1.01
CA THR A 235 27.74 16.09 2.34
C THR A 235 28.92 16.43 3.24
N GLN A 236 28.68 17.13 4.35
CA GLN A 236 29.75 17.43 5.28
C GLN A 236 30.24 16.13 5.94
N PRO A 237 31.55 15.82 5.92
CA PRO A 237 32.05 14.60 6.51
C PRO A 237 31.96 14.65 8.04
N PRO A 238 31.51 13.56 8.69
CA PRO A 238 31.52 13.45 10.14
C PRO A 238 32.95 13.48 10.68
N GLN A 239 33.10 13.84 11.95
CA GLN A 239 34.43 13.99 12.55
C GLN A 239 35.26 12.69 12.43
N GLY A 240 36.44 12.78 11.82
CA GLY A 240 37.35 11.65 11.64
C GLY A 240 37.26 10.96 10.28
N TYR A 241 36.36 11.40 9.40
CA TYR A 241 36.20 10.90 8.04
C TYR A 241 36.79 11.89 7.02
N LEU A 242 37.20 11.36 5.86
CA LEU A 242 37.87 12.13 4.80
C LEU A 242 36.89 12.83 3.88
N SER A 243 35.83 12.12 3.47
CA SER A 243 34.76 12.60 2.61
C SER A 243 33.43 11.94 2.98
N SER A 244 32.33 12.53 2.53
CA SER A 244 30.99 12.01 2.75
C SER A 244 30.07 12.41 1.60
N HIS A 245 29.23 11.47 1.19
CA HIS A 245 28.34 11.61 0.05
C HIS A 245 26.99 10.97 0.33
N LEU A 246 25.93 11.62 -0.14
CA LEU A 246 24.63 11.01 -0.31
C LEU A 246 24.56 10.40 -1.69
N VAL A 247 24.31 9.10 -1.77
CA VAL A 247 24.09 8.36 -3.01
C VAL A 247 22.61 8.01 -3.11
N GLU A 248 21.97 8.41 -4.21
CA GLU A 248 20.60 8.06 -4.54
C GLU A 248 20.61 7.08 -5.72
N ILE A 249 20.07 5.89 -5.51
CA ILE A 249 19.78 4.94 -6.59
C ILE A 249 18.33 5.13 -6.98
N ARG A 250 18.11 5.63 -8.20
CA ARG A 250 16.82 6.07 -8.69
C ARG A 250 16.30 5.15 -9.80
N GLY A 251 15.03 4.76 -9.68
CA GLY A 251 14.24 4.03 -10.66
C GLY A 251 12.75 4.27 -10.39
N PRO A 252 11.89 3.23 -10.48
CA PRO A 252 10.55 3.25 -9.90
C PRO A 252 10.63 3.24 -8.37
N GLY A 253 10.61 4.43 -7.75
CA GLY A 253 11.05 4.63 -6.37
C GLY A 253 12.56 4.89 -6.25
N SER A 254 13.12 4.82 -5.05
CA SER A 254 14.54 5.11 -4.83
C SER A 254 15.10 4.49 -3.55
N ALA A 255 16.41 4.28 -3.53
CA ALA A 255 17.18 4.02 -2.32
C ALA A 255 18.22 5.11 -2.05
N PHE A 256 18.32 5.54 -0.81
CA PHE A 256 19.27 6.53 -0.32
C PHE A 256 20.33 5.86 0.55
N ILE A 257 21.59 6.05 0.18
CA ILE A 257 22.74 5.44 0.81
C ILE A 257 23.68 6.55 1.24
N TRP A 258 24.08 6.53 2.51
CA TRP A 258 25.10 7.43 3.03
C TRP A 258 26.47 6.78 2.94
N LEU A 259 27.32 7.35 2.10
CA LEU A 259 28.69 6.89 1.84
C LEU A 259 29.68 7.77 2.59
N VAL A 260 30.59 7.16 3.36
CA VAL A 260 31.64 7.87 4.10
C VAL A 260 33.00 7.23 3.85
N GLU A 261 34.03 8.06 3.73
CA GLU A 261 35.39 7.61 3.44
C GLU A 261 36.28 7.69 4.68
N THR A 262 36.99 6.60 4.95
CA THR A 262 38.06 6.54 5.97
C THR A 262 39.43 6.52 5.29
N THR A 263 40.50 6.56 6.07
CA THR A 263 41.87 6.47 5.52
C THR A 263 42.20 5.14 4.83
N GLY A 264 41.34 4.11 4.92
CA GLY A 264 41.61 2.79 4.36
C GLY A 264 40.46 2.10 3.63
N ALA A 265 39.24 2.65 3.68
CA ALA A 265 38.06 2.04 3.06
C ALA A 265 36.90 3.04 2.96
N TYR A 266 35.95 2.71 2.09
CA TYR A 266 34.62 3.33 2.06
C TYR A 266 33.65 2.50 2.91
N GLN A 267 32.75 3.18 3.63
CA GLN A 267 31.64 2.57 4.35
C GLN A 267 30.34 3.14 3.81
N ALA A 268 29.34 2.29 3.58
CA ALA A 268 28.04 2.71 3.10
C ALA A 268 26.94 2.25 4.07
N TYR A 269 25.98 3.13 4.33
CA TYR A 269 24.83 2.89 5.18
C TYR A 269 23.56 3.12 4.38
N SER A 270 22.74 2.08 4.19
CA SER A 270 21.40 2.26 3.62
C SER A 270 20.55 3.07 4.60
N LEU A 271 20.09 4.24 4.19
CA LEU A 271 19.25 5.11 5.01
C LEU A 271 17.77 4.79 4.77
N VAL A 272 17.35 4.80 3.51
CA VAL A 272 15.96 4.55 3.09
C VAL A 272 15.98 3.72 1.82
N SER A 273 15.13 2.70 1.70
CA SER A 273 14.92 1.95 0.46
C SER A 273 13.43 1.83 0.22
N HIS A 274 12.91 2.55 -0.77
CA HIS A 274 11.49 2.55 -1.11
C HIS A 274 11.34 2.48 -2.62
N PHE A 275 11.58 1.28 -3.15
CA PHE A 275 11.26 0.95 -4.54
C PHE A 275 9.82 0.47 -4.60
N ASP A 276 9.08 0.94 -5.60
CA ASP A 276 7.73 0.49 -5.87
C ASP A 276 7.52 0.59 -7.38
N PHE A 277 7.54 -0.56 -8.04
CA PHE A 277 7.40 -0.65 -9.49
C PHE A 277 5.94 -0.59 -9.96
N VAL A 278 4.99 -0.69 -9.02
CA VAL A 278 3.55 -0.56 -9.27
C VAL A 278 3.17 0.91 -9.30
N ASN A 279 3.45 1.65 -8.23
CA ASN A 279 3.02 3.05 -8.09
C ASN A 279 4.10 4.07 -8.53
N GLN A 280 5.37 3.65 -8.57
CA GLN A 280 6.51 4.44 -9.07
C GLN A 280 6.65 5.81 -8.39
N PRO A 281 6.75 5.86 -7.05
CA PRO A 281 6.84 7.10 -6.31
C PRO A 281 8.12 7.87 -6.67
N GLN A 282 8.02 9.19 -6.70
CA GLN A 282 9.14 10.09 -6.92
C GLN A 282 9.76 10.50 -5.58
N ALA A 283 11.06 10.33 -5.44
CA ALA A 283 11.78 10.76 -4.26
C ALA A 283 12.19 12.24 -4.33
N GLY A 284 12.19 12.89 -3.17
CA GLY A 284 12.79 14.21 -2.94
C GLY A 284 13.60 14.19 -1.66
N TRP A 285 14.61 15.06 -1.57
CA TRP A 285 15.43 15.17 -0.38
C TRP A 285 15.89 16.61 -0.14
N ILE A 286 16.22 16.91 1.13
CA ILE A 286 16.68 18.21 1.60
C ILE A 286 17.90 18.01 2.48
N LEU A 287 18.95 18.79 2.25
CA LEU A 287 20.08 18.95 3.17
C LEU A 287 20.01 20.34 3.80
N ALA A 288 19.83 20.40 5.12
CA ALA A 288 19.80 21.65 5.87
C ALA A 288 20.06 21.43 7.36
N GLU A 289 20.50 22.50 8.04
CA GLU A 289 20.59 22.60 9.50
C GLU A 289 19.19 22.58 10.15
N LEU A 290 18.73 21.39 10.58
CA LEU A 290 17.39 21.14 11.14
C LEU A 290 17.43 20.87 12.65
N ASN A 291 18.55 20.41 13.20
CA ASN A 291 18.69 20.03 14.61
C ASN A 291 19.02 21.23 15.55
N GLN A 292 19.21 22.43 14.99
CA GLN A 292 19.58 23.68 15.67
C GLN A 292 21.00 23.73 16.27
N ALA A 293 21.86 22.80 15.90
CA ALA A 293 23.20 22.58 16.39
C ALA A 293 24.33 22.90 15.39
N ALA A 294 24.10 23.77 14.38
CA ALA A 294 24.96 24.58 13.48
C ALA A 294 26.45 24.25 13.22
N GLN A 295 27.15 23.61 14.14
CA GLN A 295 28.52 23.16 14.07
C GLN A 295 28.64 21.66 13.75
N ASP A 296 27.56 20.88 13.77
CA ASP A 296 27.61 19.44 13.50
C ASP A 296 27.30 19.01 12.05
N GLY A 297 26.88 19.95 11.20
CA GLY A 297 26.63 19.69 9.78
C GLY A 297 25.13 19.60 9.48
N ASP A 298 24.77 19.56 8.21
CA ASP A 298 23.38 19.52 7.78
C ASP A 298 22.73 18.15 8.03
N GLU A 299 21.46 18.15 8.43
CA GLU A 299 20.58 16.98 8.44
C GLU A 299 20.05 16.68 7.04
N LEU A 300 19.75 15.40 6.81
CA LEU A 300 19.10 14.93 5.59
C LEU A 300 17.63 14.59 5.86
N ALA A 301 16.71 15.22 5.13
CA ALA A 301 15.31 14.81 5.08
C ALA A 301 14.99 14.15 3.73
N VAL A 302 14.43 12.94 3.74
CA VAL A 302 14.01 12.19 2.53
C VAL A 302 12.51 11.99 2.54
N TYR A 303 11.82 12.28 1.44
CA TYR A 303 10.38 12.09 1.28
C TYR A 303 10.03 11.55 -0.11
N PHE A 304 8.85 10.97 -0.23
CA PHE A 304 8.33 10.41 -1.49
C PHE A 304 7.00 11.06 -1.85
N SER A 305 6.70 11.13 -3.15
CA SER A 305 5.35 11.45 -3.62
C SER A 305 4.35 10.43 -3.10
N ASN A 306 3.15 10.88 -2.78
CA ASN A 306 2.03 10.04 -2.39
C ASN A 306 1.51 9.20 -3.57
N ASN A 307 0.96 8.02 -3.27
CA ASN A 307 0.29 7.19 -4.28
C ASN A 307 -1.11 7.75 -4.59
N GLN A 308 -1.69 7.31 -5.70
CA GLN A 308 -3.08 7.66 -6.01
C GLN A 308 -4.03 7.05 -4.97
N GLY A 309 -4.94 7.86 -4.45
CA GLY A 309 -5.87 7.46 -3.39
C GLY A 309 -5.34 7.63 -1.97
N ASP A 310 -4.05 7.98 -1.79
CA ASP A 310 -3.50 8.31 -0.48
C ASP A 310 -3.85 9.75 -0.10
N TYR A 311 -4.56 9.92 1.01
CA TYR A 311 -4.98 11.22 1.55
C TYR A 311 -4.25 11.59 2.84
N LEU A 312 -3.48 10.66 3.39
CA LEU A 312 -2.67 10.87 4.60
C LEU A 312 -1.28 11.40 4.22
N LEU A 313 -0.84 12.46 4.91
CA LEU A 313 0.51 12.99 4.76
C LEU A 313 1.54 12.06 5.43
N ALA A 314 2.40 11.44 4.62
CA ALA A 314 3.61 10.78 5.09
C ALA A 314 4.73 11.82 5.32
N PRO A 315 5.30 11.92 6.54
CA PRO A 315 6.41 12.81 6.82
C PRO A 315 7.70 12.34 6.14
N PRO A 316 8.70 13.21 5.99
CA PRO A 316 10.03 12.80 5.60
C PRO A 316 10.67 11.98 6.72
N GLN A 317 11.53 11.04 6.33
CA GLN A 317 12.51 10.43 7.25
C GLN A 317 13.71 11.37 7.33
N VAL A 318 14.05 11.81 8.54
CA VAL A 318 15.10 12.80 8.77
C VAL A 318 16.27 12.16 9.51
N PHE A 319 17.49 12.38 9.07
CA PHE A 319 18.70 11.77 9.60
C PHE A 319 19.74 12.80 9.99
N ASN A 320 20.28 12.67 11.21
CA ASN A 320 21.48 13.36 11.63
C ASN A 320 22.71 12.60 11.14
N LEU A 321 23.47 13.24 10.24
CA LEU A 321 24.65 12.66 9.57
C LEU A 321 25.97 12.91 10.33
N ASN A 322 25.95 13.53 11.52
CA ASN A 322 27.15 13.70 12.34
C ASN A 322 27.47 12.46 13.21
N LYS A 323 26.56 11.48 13.26
CA LYS A 323 26.74 10.23 14.01
C LYS A 323 26.83 9.05 13.05
N ILE A 324 27.57 8.03 13.46
CA ILE A 324 27.76 6.81 12.68
C ILE A 324 27.34 5.59 13.52
N PRO A 325 26.35 4.78 13.07
CA PRO A 325 25.49 5.04 11.91
C PRO A 325 24.65 6.32 12.10
N ALA A 326 24.07 6.82 11.01
CA ALA A 326 23.18 7.99 11.05
C ALA A 326 22.02 7.74 12.02
N VAL A 327 21.60 8.79 12.73
CA VAL A 327 20.51 8.69 13.71
C VAL A 327 19.27 9.35 13.15
N GLU A 328 18.19 8.59 13.05
CA GLU A 328 16.89 9.12 12.63
C GLU A 328 16.31 10.09 13.69
N MET A 329 15.69 11.16 13.19
CA MET A 329 15.08 12.24 13.93
C MET A 329 13.56 12.20 13.71
N PRO A 330 12.79 11.66 14.66
CA PRO A 330 11.38 11.32 14.43
C PRO A 330 10.45 12.54 14.47
N PHE A 331 9.26 12.39 13.86
CA PHE A 331 8.12 13.30 14.02
C PHE A 331 7.19 12.79 15.11
N TYR A 332 6.60 13.71 15.89
CA TYR A 332 5.54 13.37 16.85
C TYR A 332 4.33 14.32 16.75
N PRO A 333 3.09 13.80 16.92
CA PRO A 333 2.75 12.39 17.14
C PRO A 333 3.00 11.52 15.90
N ALA A 334 3.69 10.39 16.09
CA ALA A 334 3.98 9.47 14.99
C ALA A 334 2.67 8.89 14.45
N GLY A 335 2.44 8.90 13.14
CA GLY A 335 1.22 8.34 12.51
C GLY A 335 -0.04 9.22 12.55
N LYS A 336 -0.02 10.40 13.19
CA LYS A 336 -1.11 11.39 13.12
C LYS A 336 -0.55 12.72 12.65
N LEU A 337 -0.29 12.86 11.35
CA LEU A 337 0.40 14.05 10.86
C LEU A 337 -0.53 15.02 10.18
N PHE A 338 -1.31 14.58 9.20
CA PHE A 338 -2.43 15.38 8.67
C PHE A 338 -3.23 14.54 7.67
N ASP A 339 -4.56 14.44 7.85
CA ASP A 339 -5.44 13.91 6.80
C ASP A 339 -5.88 15.06 5.90
N ILE A 340 -5.41 15.05 4.65
CA ILE A 340 -5.75 16.08 3.68
C ILE A 340 -7.18 15.84 3.15
N GLY A 341 -7.68 14.60 3.23
CA GLY A 341 -9.00 14.19 2.78
C GLY A 341 -9.15 14.11 1.26
N MET A 342 -8.06 14.32 0.52
CA MET A 342 -8.04 14.31 -0.95
C MET A 342 -6.64 14.20 -1.53
N GLU A 343 -6.55 13.98 -2.83
CA GLU A 343 -5.27 13.96 -3.56
C GLU A 343 -4.51 15.28 -3.39
N PHE A 344 -3.23 15.15 -3.14
CA PHE A 344 -2.32 16.27 -2.88
C PHE A 344 -0.94 15.98 -3.47
N SER A 345 -0.07 16.98 -3.45
CA SER A 345 1.34 16.79 -3.81
C SER A 345 2.19 16.79 -2.55
N ASN A 346 2.92 15.71 -2.28
CA ASN A 346 3.82 15.67 -1.13
C ASN A 346 5.09 16.50 -1.40
N ARG A 347 5.14 17.73 -0.89
CA ARG A 347 6.29 18.62 -1.05
C ARG A 347 6.72 19.19 0.29
N TRP A 348 8.00 19.00 0.58
CA TRP A 348 8.66 19.56 1.75
C TRP A 348 9.66 20.62 1.35
N VAL A 349 9.79 21.64 2.20
CA VAL A 349 10.72 22.76 2.03
C VAL A 349 11.30 23.15 3.38
N VAL A 350 12.41 23.89 3.36
CA VAL A 350 12.97 24.52 4.56
C VAL A 350 12.53 25.97 4.67
N VAL A 351 12.15 26.36 5.88
CA VAL A 351 11.75 27.73 6.20
C VAL A 351 12.73 28.28 7.24
N GLN A 352 13.31 29.44 6.95
CA GLN A 352 14.28 30.05 7.86
C GLN A 352 13.59 30.48 9.16
N SER A 353 14.07 29.97 10.30
CA SER A 353 13.55 30.32 11.62
C SER A 353 14.29 31.53 12.20
N THR A 354 15.52 31.32 12.69
CA THR A 354 16.39 32.37 13.24
C THR A 354 17.86 32.05 12.95
N GLY A 355 18.60 33.02 12.42
CA GLY A 355 19.98 32.79 11.99
C GLY A 355 20.07 31.80 10.82
N ASN A 356 20.99 30.82 10.90
CA ASN A 356 21.17 29.75 9.91
C ASN A 356 20.35 28.48 10.25
N ARG A 357 19.34 28.57 11.10
CA ARG A 357 18.50 27.43 11.50
C ARG A 357 17.25 27.37 10.65
N PHE A 358 16.87 26.17 10.25
CA PHE A 358 15.71 25.94 9.42
C PHE A 358 14.67 25.08 10.14
N ASP A 359 13.42 25.46 9.96
CA ASP A 359 12.27 24.63 10.24
C ASP A 359 11.91 23.85 8.97
N LEU A 360 11.20 22.74 9.13
CA LEU A 360 10.71 21.96 8.02
C LEU A 360 9.23 22.28 7.78
N ALA A 361 8.86 22.56 6.53
CA ALA A 361 7.48 22.86 6.18
C ALA A 361 6.99 21.93 5.08
N PHE A 362 5.83 21.32 5.32
CA PHE A 362 5.03 20.72 4.26
C PHE A 362 4.27 21.83 3.53
N GLN A 363 4.23 21.75 2.20
CA GLN A 363 3.48 22.66 1.35
C GLN A 363 2.73 21.88 0.28
N SER A 364 1.43 22.10 0.15
CA SER A 364 0.67 21.54 -0.97
C SER A 364 -0.40 22.52 -1.44
N GLN A 365 -0.63 22.52 -2.76
CA GLN A 365 -1.76 23.21 -3.36
C GLN A 365 -2.85 22.19 -3.65
N VAL A 366 -4.00 22.37 -3.01
CA VAL A 366 -5.17 21.50 -3.16
C VAL A 366 -6.31 22.25 -3.85
N PHE A 367 -7.34 21.52 -4.28
CA PHE A 367 -8.53 22.05 -4.96
C PHE A 367 -8.22 22.92 -6.20
N PRO A 368 -7.92 22.33 -7.37
CA PRO A 368 -7.53 23.09 -8.57
C PRO A 368 -8.53 24.15 -9.03
N SER A 369 -9.83 23.93 -8.79
CA SER A 369 -10.89 24.90 -9.11
C SER A 369 -10.85 26.09 -8.15
N CYS A 370 -10.65 25.88 -6.85
CA CYS A 370 -10.47 26.94 -5.86
C CYS A 370 -9.15 26.73 -5.10
N PRO A 371 -8.01 27.16 -5.67
CA PRO A 371 -6.73 26.72 -5.16
C PRO A 371 -6.46 27.22 -3.75
N LEU A 372 -6.19 26.29 -2.85
CA LEU A 372 -5.79 26.54 -1.47
C LEU A 372 -4.38 26.03 -1.26
N GLU A 373 -3.49 26.88 -0.73
CA GLU A 373 -2.16 26.48 -0.30
C GLU A 373 -2.21 26.11 1.19
N ILE A 374 -1.89 24.85 1.50
CA ILE A 374 -1.75 24.34 2.87
C ILE A 374 -0.27 24.37 3.22
N THR A 375 0.09 24.99 4.34
CA THR A 375 1.43 24.94 4.92
C THR A 375 1.38 24.40 6.34
N LEU A 376 2.14 23.34 6.64
CA LEU A 376 2.31 22.82 7.99
C LEU A 376 3.78 22.97 8.40
N LEU A 377 4.04 23.64 9.52
CA LEU A 377 5.39 23.97 9.97
C LEU A 377 5.80 23.09 11.16
N TYR A 378 6.98 22.50 11.06
CA TYR A 378 7.57 21.62 12.07
C TYR A 378 8.96 22.10 12.49
N ARG A 379 9.26 21.97 13.77
CA ARG A 379 10.57 22.32 14.33
C ARG A 379 11.12 21.22 15.19
N TRP A 380 12.42 20.96 15.06
CA TRP A 380 13.11 20.09 16.00
C TRP A 380 13.21 20.73 17.38
N ASN A 381 12.68 20.09 18.42
CA ASN A 381 12.75 20.61 19.79
C ASN A 381 13.92 20.05 20.62
N GLY A 382 14.79 19.24 20.01
CA GLY A 382 15.86 18.51 20.68
C GLY A 382 15.62 17.01 20.79
N THR A 383 14.38 16.55 20.56
CA THR A 383 14.02 15.12 20.66
C THR A 383 13.15 14.64 19.50
N PHE A 384 12.27 15.48 18.97
CA PHE A 384 11.45 15.19 17.80
C PHE A 384 11.10 16.47 17.05
N PHE A 385 10.64 16.33 15.80
CA PHE A 385 9.99 17.40 15.07
C PHE A 385 8.57 17.60 15.63
N GLU A 386 8.36 18.74 16.28
CA GLU A 386 7.07 19.15 16.83
C GLU A 386 6.33 20.03 15.83
N PHE A 387 5.03 19.82 15.71
CA PHE A 387 4.15 20.73 14.97
C PHE A 387 4.12 22.09 15.67
N LEU A 388 4.38 23.16 14.90
CA LEU A 388 4.37 24.52 15.41
C LEU A 388 3.10 25.27 15.02
N ASN A 389 2.74 25.23 13.74
CA ASN A 389 1.63 25.98 13.21
C ASN A 389 1.20 25.46 11.84
N GLU A 390 -0.02 25.79 11.46
CA GLU A 390 -0.57 25.59 10.13
C GLU A 390 -1.04 26.91 9.50
N ARG A 391 -1.13 26.93 8.17
CA ARG A 391 -1.63 28.07 7.42
C ARG A 391 -2.38 27.61 6.19
N TYR A 392 -3.48 28.31 5.91
CA TYR A 392 -4.34 28.08 4.74
C TYR A 392 -4.45 29.37 3.95
N ASP A 393 -3.86 29.43 2.75
CA ASP A 393 -3.93 30.61 1.88
C ASP A 393 -4.79 30.36 0.66
N LEU A 394 -5.93 31.06 0.62
CA LEU A 394 -6.86 30.97 -0.49
C LEU A 394 -6.44 31.87 -1.67
N ALA A 395 -6.12 31.27 -2.80
CA ALA A 395 -5.84 32.00 -4.04
C ALA A 395 -7.15 32.37 -4.75
N LYS A 396 -7.73 33.52 -4.37
CA LYS A 396 -8.99 34.00 -4.95
C LYS A 396 -8.87 34.26 -6.45
N LYS A 397 -9.69 33.57 -7.24
CA LYS A 397 -9.90 33.86 -8.67
C LYS A 397 -11.39 34.09 -8.92
N PRO A 398 -11.80 35.27 -9.44
CA PRO A 398 -13.22 35.61 -9.64
C PRO A 398 -14.00 34.56 -10.44
N GLU A 399 -13.36 33.95 -11.45
CA GLU A 399 -13.96 32.95 -12.32
C GLU A 399 -14.35 31.62 -11.63
N ASN A 400 -13.80 31.32 -10.45
CA ASN A 400 -13.98 30.01 -9.81
C ASN A 400 -14.56 30.09 -8.38
N LEU A 401 -15.10 31.24 -7.98
CA LEU A 401 -15.62 31.43 -6.62
C LEU A 401 -16.71 30.40 -6.25
N ALA A 402 -17.49 29.91 -7.22
CA ALA A 402 -18.55 28.94 -6.97
C ALA A 402 -18.02 27.59 -6.48
N SER A 403 -16.82 27.20 -6.94
CA SER A 403 -16.19 25.96 -6.49
C SER A 403 -15.60 26.05 -5.08
N CYS A 404 -15.50 27.26 -4.52
CA CYS A 404 -14.93 27.47 -3.19
C CYS A 404 -15.90 27.12 -2.04
N GLU A 405 -17.20 26.94 -2.32
CA GLU A 405 -18.16 26.43 -1.34
C GLU A 405 -17.81 25.00 -0.92
N ILE A 406 -17.54 24.10 -1.88
CA ILE A 406 -17.12 22.72 -1.61
C ILE A 406 -15.83 22.70 -0.79
N LEU A 407 -14.90 23.63 -1.07
CA LEU A 407 -13.67 23.76 -0.29
C LEU A 407 -13.96 24.12 1.17
N ALA A 408 -14.90 25.02 1.44
CA ALA A 408 -15.29 25.38 2.80
C ALA A 408 -15.92 24.18 3.53
N GLU A 409 -16.83 23.45 2.89
CA GLU A 409 -17.43 22.22 3.45
C GLU A 409 -16.36 21.15 3.75
N HIS A 410 -15.40 20.96 2.84
CA HIS A 410 -14.29 20.04 3.03
C HIS A 410 -13.39 20.46 4.20
N ALA A 411 -13.06 21.74 4.29
CA ALA A 411 -12.22 22.27 5.36
C ALA A 411 -12.84 22.01 6.74
N VAL A 412 -14.14 22.24 6.89
CA VAL A 412 -14.87 21.93 8.14
C VAL A 412 -14.76 20.46 8.49
N LYS A 413 -14.95 19.58 7.51
CA LYS A 413 -15.00 18.13 7.72
C LYS A 413 -13.65 17.50 8.04
N PHE A 414 -12.58 17.93 7.38
CA PHE A 414 -11.27 17.26 7.44
C PHE A 414 -10.20 18.06 8.18
N TRP A 415 -10.28 19.38 8.19
CA TRP A 415 -9.22 20.25 8.73
C TRP A 415 -9.67 21.07 9.96
N GLY A 416 -10.97 21.13 10.22
CA GLY A 416 -11.55 21.80 11.38
C GLY A 416 -11.90 23.28 11.17
N PRO A 417 -12.39 23.96 12.22
CA PRO A 417 -12.97 25.29 12.11
C PRO A 417 -11.97 26.40 11.75
N GLU A 418 -10.70 26.29 12.16
CA GLU A 418 -9.67 27.29 11.82
C GLU A 418 -9.41 27.35 10.32
N ALA A 419 -9.28 26.18 9.67
CA ALA A 419 -9.16 26.07 8.23
C ALA A 419 -10.43 26.57 7.52
N ALA A 420 -11.61 26.21 8.02
CA ALA A 420 -12.89 26.66 7.47
C ALA A 420 -13.03 28.18 7.50
N ILE A 421 -12.71 28.83 8.63
CA ILE A 421 -12.70 30.29 8.78
C ILE A 421 -11.74 30.92 7.76
N SER A 422 -10.53 30.36 7.62
CA SER A 422 -9.51 30.83 6.67
C SER A 422 -9.95 30.74 5.21
N VAL A 423 -10.93 29.90 4.88
CA VAL A 423 -11.55 29.81 3.55
C VAL A 423 -12.77 30.74 3.44
N MET A 424 -13.65 30.74 4.43
CA MET A 424 -14.94 31.42 4.38
C MET A 424 -14.83 32.95 4.50
N GLU A 425 -14.06 33.47 5.47
CA GLU A 425 -13.97 34.93 5.65
C GLU A 425 -13.45 35.66 4.40
N PRO A 426 -12.41 35.15 3.70
CA PRO A 426 -11.96 35.79 2.49
C PRO A 426 -13.01 35.76 1.36
N LEU A 427 -13.90 34.76 1.32
CA LEU A 427 -14.93 34.64 0.30
C LEU A 427 -16.18 35.48 0.60
N LEU A 428 -16.44 35.77 1.88
CA LEU A 428 -17.64 36.46 2.36
C LEU A 428 -17.99 37.75 1.59
N PRO A 429 -17.05 38.64 1.21
CA PRO A 429 -17.38 39.86 0.46
C PRO A 429 -17.98 39.63 -0.94
N SER A 430 -17.86 38.42 -1.49
CA SER A 430 -18.39 38.03 -2.80
C SER A 430 -19.48 36.96 -2.70
N TRP A 431 -19.87 36.58 -1.48
CA TRP A 431 -20.87 35.55 -1.22
C TRP A 431 -22.25 36.16 -0.89
N PRO A 432 -23.37 35.49 -1.23
CA PRO A 432 -23.47 34.37 -2.16
C PRO A 432 -23.25 34.83 -3.61
N LEU A 433 -22.91 33.88 -4.47
CA LEU A 433 -22.86 34.12 -5.91
C LEU A 433 -24.28 34.15 -6.49
N GLU A 434 -24.42 34.55 -7.75
CA GLU A 434 -25.74 34.56 -8.41
C GLU A 434 -26.30 33.15 -8.58
N LEU A 435 -25.44 32.17 -8.86
CA LEU A 435 -25.78 30.77 -9.12
C LEU A 435 -24.79 29.84 -8.42
N ASP A 436 -25.29 28.72 -7.94
CA ASP A 436 -24.53 27.61 -7.38
C ASP A 436 -23.87 26.76 -8.48
N LEU A 437 -23.17 25.71 -8.07
CA LEU A 437 -22.50 24.76 -8.99
C LEU A 437 -23.46 23.97 -9.88
N THR A 438 -24.75 23.92 -9.54
CA THR A 438 -25.81 23.28 -10.33
C THR A 438 -26.56 24.26 -11.24
N GLY A 439 -26.18 25.55 -11.21
CA GLY A 439 -26.83 26.62 -11.94
C GLY A 439 -28.15 27.08 -11.33
N GLN A 440 -28.42 26.76 -10.06
CA GLN A 440 -29.56 27.28 -9.30
C GLN A 440 -29.18 28.52 -8.52
N PRO A 441 -30.09 29.50 -8.35
CA PRO A 441 -29.82 30.64 -7.50
C PRO A 441 -29.70 30.21 -6.03
N TYR A 442 -28.75 30.79 -5.32
CA TYR A 442 -28.65 30.61 -3.87
C TYR A 442 -29.90 31.14 -3.15
N PRO A 443 -30.22 30.59 -1.97
CA PRO A 443 -31.18 31.21 -1.05
C PRO A 443 -30.84 32.69 -0.84
N LEU A 444 -31.86 33.54 -0.79
CA LEU A 444 -31.68 34.99 -0.67
C LEU A 444 -30.97 35.38 0.64
N ASP A 445 -30.98 34.50 1.65
CA ASP A 445 -30.37 34.64 2.96
C ASP A 445 -29.09 33.79 3.16
N ALA A 446 -28.52 33.22 2.09
CA ALA A 446 -27.29 32.43 2.14
C ALA A 446 -26.06 33.21 2.68
N TYR A 447 -26.10 34.54 2.63
CA TYR A 447 -25.09 35.37 3.29
C TYR A 447 -25.14 35.27 4.82
N ASP A 448 -26.36 35.25 5.38
CA ASP A 448 -26.56 35.16 6.83
C ASP A 448 -26.28 33.73 7.34
N GLU A 449 -26.47 32.71 6.50
CA GLU A 449 -26.03 31.32 6.76
C GLU A 449 -24.53 31.26 7.05
N TRP A 450 -23.71 31.81 6.16
CA TRP A 450 -22.25 31.82 6.32
C TRP A 450 -21.79 32.58 7.56
N ARG A 451 -22.44 33.71 7.86
CA ARG A 451 -22.19 34.45 9.11
C ARG A 451 -22.55 33.63 10.35
N TYR A 452 -23.65 32.89 10.30
CA TYR A 452 -24.06 32.00 11.38
C TYR A 452 -23.01 30.91 11.61
N GLN A 453 -22.59 30.23 10.54
CA GLN A 453 -21.54 29.21 10.59
C GLN A 453 -20.21 29.76 11.12
N LEU A 454 -19.76 30.93 10.65
CA LEU A 454 -18.57 31.61 11.20
C LEU A 454 -18.70 31.87 12.70
N GLY A 455 -19.89 32.29 13.16
CA GLY A 455 -20.16 32.46 14.59
C GLY A 455 -19.99 31.16 15.39
N VAL A 456 -20.46 30.04 14.86
CA VAL A 456 -20.29 28.70 15.47
C VAL A 456 -18.82 28.28 15.49
N TYR A 457 -18.09 28.45 14.38
CA TYR A 457 -16.68 28.07 14.29
C TYR A 457 -15.80 28.90 15.22
N TYR A 458 -16.05 30.20 15.36
CA TYR A 458 -15.35 31.01 16.36
C TYR A 458 -15.69 30.58 17.80
N ALA A 459 -16.92 30.12 18.06
CA ALA A 459 -17.27 29.58 19.38
C ALA A 459 -16.50 28.28 19.68
N LEU A 460 -16.34 27.40 18.69
CA LEU A 460 -15.55 26.16 18.80
C LEU A 460 -14.06 26.41 19.06
N LEU A 461 -13.51 27.52 18.53
CA LEU A 461 -12.15 27.99 18.83
C LEU A 461 -12.03 28.76 20.16
N GLY A 462 -13.12 28.92 20.91
CA GLY A 462 -13.15 29.67 22.17
C GLY A 462 -13.10 31.20 22.03
N GLU A 463 -13.27 31.72 20.81
CA GLU A 463 -13.23 33.16 20.47
C GLU A 463 -14.61 33.82 20.68
N THR A 464 -15.04 33.89 21.94
CA THR A 464 -16.40 34.29 22.32
C THR A 464 -16.82 35.65 21.74
N GLU A 465 -15.92 36.64 21.71
CA GLU A 465 -16.26 37.98 21.21
C GLU A 465 -16.59 37.96 19.71
N LYS A 466 -15.80 37.26 18.90
CA LYS A 466 -16.02 37.11 17.46
C LYS A 466 -17.28 36.29 17.18
N ALA A 467 -17.46 35.19 17.90
CA ALA A 467 -18.65 34.34 17.80
C ALA A 467 -19.93 35.15 18.03
N VAL A 468 -19.99 35.89 19.15
CA VAL A 468 -21.11 36.76 19.49
C VAL A 468 -21.28 37.90 18.49
N GLY A 469 -20.17 38.44 17.97
CA GLY A 469 -20.17 39.47 16.92
C GLY A 469 -20.92 39.03 15.67
N TRP A 470 -20.54 37.90 15.08
CA TRP A 470 -21.18 37.36 13.88
C TRP A 470 -22.67 37.05 14.08
N MET A 471 -23.02 36.42 15.21
CA MET A 471 -24.42 36.12 15.53
C MET A 471 -25.26 37.40 15.68
N LYS A 472 -24.70 38.46 16.27
CA LYS A 472 -25.39 39.76 16.38
C LYS A 472 -25.53 40.46 15.03
N GLU A 473 -24.58 40.31 14.11
CA GLU A 473 -24.74 40.83 12.75
C GLU A 473 -25.94 40.21 12.04
N ASN A 474 -26.15 38.89 12.17
CA ASN A 474 -27.34 38.22 11.66
C ASN A 474 -28.64 38.75 12.29
N ILE A 475 -28.65 39.06 13.59
CA ILE A 475 -29.86 39.51 14.28
C ILE A 475 -30.20 40.97 13.94
N TYR A 476 -29.20 41.85 13.95
CA TYR A 476 -29.43 43.30 13.88
C TYR A 476 -29.17 43.90 12.50
N SER A 477 -28.47 43.19 11.63
CA SER A 477 -28.16 43.61 10.26
C SER A 477 -28.19 42.43 9.27
N PRO A 478 -29.31 41.67 9.23
CA PRO A 478 -29.45 40.57 8.30
C PRO A 478 -29.48 41.06 6.86
N SER A 479 -29.04 40.21 5.93
CA SER A 479 -29.17 40.44 4.49
C SER A 479 -30.64 40.64 4.07
N LEU A 480 -31.57 39.98 4.78
CA LEU A 480 -33.02 40.11 4.61
C LEU A 480 -33.73 40.34 5.95
N PRO A 481 -34.75 41.22 6.02
CA PRO A 481 -35.51 41.43 7.25
C PRO A 481 -36.18 40.18 7.85
N LEU A 482 -36.39 39.14 7.04
CA LEU A 482 -37.00 37.86 7.44
C LEU A 482 -36.07 36.68 7.12
N SER A 483 -34.75 36.91 7.22
CA SER A 483 -33.75 35.86 7.08
C SER A 483 -34.05 34.70 8.04
N SER A 484 -33.96 33.47 7.53
CA SER A 484 -34.19 32.26 8.31
C SER A 484 -33.13 32.03 9.40
N TRP A 485 -32.01 32.76 9.35
CA TRP A 485 -30.88 32.65 10.26
C TRP A 485 -30.95 33.58 11.48
N ILE A 486 -31.95 34.46 11.56
CA ILE A 486 -32.17 35.33 12.73
C ILE A 486 -32.51 34.50 13.97
N GLU A 487 -33.48 33.59 13.86
CA GLU A 487 -33.95 32.75 14.98
C GLU A 487 -32.85 31.77 15.45
N PRO A 488 -32.16 31.01 14.57
CA PRO A 488 -31.00 30.21 14.96
C PRO A 488 -29.90 31.02 15.68
N SER A 489 -29.61 32.23 15.21
CA SER A 489 -28.61 33.10 15.86
C SER A 489 -29.08 33.55 17.26
N GLN A 490 -30.37 33.83 17.44
CA GLN A 490 -30.96 34.17 18.74
C GLN A 490 -30.93 33.00 19.69
N ASP A 491 -31.34 31.81 19.23
CA ASP A 491 -31.39 30.58 20.02
C ASP A 491 -29.98 30.17 20.46
N PHE A 492 -29.00 30.22 19.55
CA PHE A 492 -27.60 29.96 19.88
C PHE A 492 -27.10 30.93 20.94
N LEU A 493 -27.36 32.24 20.78
CA LEU A 493 -26.96 33.25 21.76
C LEU A 493 -27.79 33.20 23.04
N GLU A 494 -28.97 32.59 23.07
CA GLU A 494 -29.75 32.39 24.29
C GLU A 494 -28.99 31.45 25.24
N ILE A 495 -28.32 30.45 24.69
CA ILE A 495 -27.55 29.44 25.42
C ILE A 495 -26.08 29.89 25.58
N TYR A 496 -25.39 30.24 24.49
CA TYR A 496 -23.96 30.56 24.50
C TYR A 496 -23.67 31.96 25.07
N LYS A 497 -23.25 32.04 26.35
CA LYS A 497 -22.81 33.29 26.99
C LYS A 497 -21.30 33.33 27.21
N THR A 498 -20.73 32.18 27.49
CA THR A 498 -19.33 31.96 27.80
C THR A 498 -18.85 30.66 27.14
N ASN A 499 -17.54 30.42 27.14
CA ASN A 499 -16.99 29.16 26.63
C ASN A 499 -17.50 27.92 27.40
N GLU A 500 -17.92 28.06 28.65
CA GLU A 500 -18.50 26.97 29.43
C GLU A 500 -19.85 26.49 28.86
N ASP A 501 -20.58 27.37 28.17
CA ASP A 501 -21.87 27.06 27.54
C ASP A 501 -21.74 26.39 26.16
N LEU A 502 -20.50 26.26 25.65
CA LEU A 502 -20.22 25.85 24.27
C LEU A 502 -20.91 24.56 23.89
N TYR A 503 -20.77 23.52 24.70
CA TYR A 503 -21.34 22.20 24.40
C TYR A 503 -22.87 22.25 24.29
N LEU A 504 -23.53 22.91 25.24
CA LEU A 504 -24.99 23.01 25.27
C LEU A 504 -25.53 23.79 24.07
N ALA A 505 -24.85 24.87 23.68
CA ALA A 505 -25.21 25.61 22.49
C ALA A 505 -24.96 24.76 21.22
N CYS A 506 -23.82 24.09 21.14
CA CYS A 506 -23.43 23.25 20.01
C CYS A 506 -24.42 22.10 19.75
N VAL A 507 -24.83 21.36 20.78
CA VAL A 507 -25.77 20.25 20.59
C VAL A 507 -27.20 20.70 20.24
N SER A 508 -27.54 21.96 20.49
CA SER A 508 -28.84 22.54 20.14
C SER A 508 -28.98 22.89 18.64
N VAL A 509 -27.88 22.86 17.87
CA VAL A 509 -27.86 23.31 16.48
C VAL A 509 -27.13 22.32 15.58
N ASP A 510 -27.69 21.99 14.41
CA ASP A 510 -27.20 20.87 13.59
C ASP A 510 -25.79 21.09 12.99
N PHE A 511 -25.40 22.35 12.75
CA PHE A 511 -24.15 22.74 12.08
C PHE A 511 -22.91 22.72 12.98
N CYS A 512 -23.07 22.47 14.27
CA CYS A 512 -21.95 22.44 15.20
C CYS A 512 -21.46 21.01 15.41
N ASP A 513 -20.14 20.81 15.25
CA ASP A 513 -19.49 19.55 15.59
C ASP A 513 -19.34 19.45 17.12
N ALA A 514 -20.18 18.61 17.72
CA ALA A 514 -20.20 18.42 19.16
C ALA A 514 -18.98 17.63 19.67
N ASN A 515 -18.26 16.89 18.82
CA ASN A 515 -17.00 16.25 19.18
C ASN A 515 -15.98 17.33 19.54
N LEU A 516 -15.81 18.31 18.64
CA LEU A 516 -14.86 19.39 18.84
C LEU A 516 -15.23 20.27 20.05
N ALA A 517 -16.52 20.46 20.32
CA ALA A 517 -16.95 21.13 21.54
C ALA A 517 -16.49 20.39 22.82
N VAL A 518 -16.53 19.06 22.84
CA VAL A 518 -16.02 18.26 23.96
C VAL A 518 -14.50 18.40 24.10
N GLU A 519 -13.76 18.35 22.99
CA GLU A 519 -12.31 18.53 22.97
C GLU A 519 -11.89 19.93 23.49
N THR A 520 -12.54 20.99 22.99
CA THR A 520 -12.30 22.37 23.43
C THR A 520 -12.61 22.54 24.92
N LEU A 521 -13.71 21.96 25.42
CA LEU A 521 -14.01 22.03 26.85
C LEU A 521 -12.98 21.26 27.68
N ALA A 522 -12.63 20.03 27.30
CA ALA A 522 -11.69 19.19 28.03
C ALA A 522 -10.29 19.83 28.12
N SER A 523 -9.80 20.41 27.02
CA SER A 523 -8.50 21.10 26.99
C SER A 523 -8.41 22.34 27.87
N SER A 524 -9.56 22.93 28.25
CA SER A 524 -9.63 24.04 29.21
C SER A 524 -9.54 23.60 30.68
N LEU A 525 -9.71 22.30 30.95
CA LEU A 525 -9.72 21.74 32.31
C LEU A 525 -8.29 21.43 32.81
N GLN A 526 -8.15 21.46 34.12
CA GLN A 526 -6.92 21.04 34.80
C GLN A 526 -6.97 19.55 35.12
N ALA A 527 -5.81 18.91 35.18
CA ALA A 527 -5.71 17.50 35.57
C ALA A 527 -6.29 17.29 36.98
N SER A 528 -7.29 16.41 37.09
CA SER A 528 -8.11 16.20 38.29
C SER A 528 -8.68 14.77 38.28
N PRO A 529 -8.76 14.09 39.43
CA PRO A 529 -9.43 12.80 39.52
C PRO A 529 -10.95 12.90 39.26
N ASP A 530 -11.53 14.10 39.44
CA ASP A 530 -12.96 14.37 39.30
C ASP A 530 -13.34 14.96 37.93
N ILE A 531 -12.43 14.92 36.95
CA ILE A 531 -12.60 15.62 35.67
C ILE A 531 -13.87 15.27 34.90
N LEU A 532 -14.35 14.03 35.01
CA LEU A 532 -15.61 13.65 34.36
C LEU A 532 -16.79 14.43 34.95
N SER A 533 -16.77 14.68 36.26
CA SER A 533 -17.78 15.50 36.93
C SER A 533 -17.70 16.96 36.49
N GLU A 534 -16.48 17.49 36.28
CA GLU A 534 -16.28 18.84 35.74
C GLU A 534 -16.88 18.96 34.31
N LEU A 535 -16.68 17.95 33.45
CA LEU A 535 -17.34 17.90 32.13
C LEU A 535 -18.87 17.79 32.23
N TRP A 536 -19.40 17.09 33.23
CA TRP A 536 -20.85 17.01 33.47
C TRP A 536 -21.43 18.35 33.88
N ASP A 537 -20.72 19.12 34.69
CA ASP A 537 -21.11 20.47 35.09
C ASP A 537 -21.14 21.43 33.89
N LEU A 538 -20.30 21.18 32.87
CA LEU A 538 -20.32 21.85 31.56
C LEU A 538 -21.37 21.30 30.58
N GLY A 539 -22.23 20.39 31.03
CA GLY A 539 -23.37 19.88 30.27
C GLY A 539 -23.13 18.62 29.45
N VAL A 540 -21.91 18.07 29.42
CA VAL A 540 -21.60 16.81 28.71
C VAL A 540 -22.21 15.64 29.47
N LYS A 541 -23.32 15.08 29.00
CA LYS A 541 -24.00 13.97 29.68
C LYS A 541 -23.53 12.61 29.16
N THR A 542 -22.93 11.82 30.04
CA THR A 542 -22.42 10.50 29.67
C THR A 542 -23.43 9.37 29.91
N HIS A 543 -23.34 8.33 29.10
CA HIS A 543 -24.16 7.12 29.20
C HIS A 543 -23.52 6.05 30.09
N ALA A 544 -22.23 5.79 29.90
CA ALA A 544 -21.42 4.92 30.75
C ALA A 544 -20.03 5.52 30.93
N SER A 545 -19.31 5.06 31.94
CA SER A 545 -17.90 5.39 32.14
C SER A 545 -17.21 4.32 32.96
N GLY A 546 -15.89 4.29 32.88
CA GLY A 546 -15.06 3.34 33.62
C GLY A 546 -13.58 3.68 33.49
N TYR A 547 -12.76 2.71 33.86
CA TYR A 547 -11.31 2.81 33.80
C TYR A 547 -10.74 1.66 32.98
N PHE A 548 -9.69 1.92 32.22
CA PHE A 548 -8.95 0.93 31.46
C PHE A 548 -7.51 1.43 31.30
N ASP A 549 -6.53 0.54 31.44
CA ASP A 549 -5.11 0.85 31.24
C ASP A 549 -4.80 0.61 29.76
N PHE A 550 -4.80 1.68 28.96
CA PHE A 550 -4.59 1.59 27.51
C PHE A 550 -3.12 1.43 27.14
N GLU A 551 -2.20 1.75 28.05
CA GLU A 551 -0.75 1.83 27.82
C GLU A 551 0.01 0.67 28.50
N LEU A 552 -0.67 -0.14 29.30
CA LEU A 552 -0.12 -1.20 30.16
C LEU A 552 0.98 -0.69 31.12
N ASP A 553 0.78 0.51 31.66
CA ASP A 553 1.73 1.15 32.59
C ASP A 553 1.28 1.07 34.07
N ASP A 554 0.27 0.24 34.36
CA ASP A 554 -0.42 0.10 35.65
C ASP A 554 -1.20 1.36 36.07
N GLN A 555 -1.31 2.38 35.22
CA GLN A 555 -2.19 3.52 35.40
C GLN A 555 -3.39 3.38 34.49
N THR A 556 -4.58 3.60 35.04
CA THR A 556 -5.81 3.48 34.25
C THR A 556 -6.30 4.85 33.82
N GLU A 557 -6.60 5.00 32.55
CA GLU A 557 -7.28 6.17 32.01
C GLU A 557 -8.79 6.08 32.27
N ARG A 558 -9.41 7.25 32.41
CA ARG A 558 -10.86 7.34 32.47
C ARG A 558 -11.40 7.29 31.04
N TRP A 559 -12.36 6.41 30.79
CA TRP A 559 -13.15 6.43 29.55
C TRP A 559 -14.61 6.71 29.84
N PHE A 560 -15.32 7.20 28.83
CA PHE A 560 -16.75 7.43 28.88
C PHE A 560 -17.40 7.25 27.53
N THR A 561 -18.71 6.97 27.55
CA THR A 561 -19.54 7.00 26.36
C THR A 561 -20.53 8.14 26.44
N LEU A 562 -20.80 8.77 25.31
CA LEU A 562 -21.73 9.88 25.21
C LEU A 562 -22.56 9.77 23.94
N ARG A 563 -23.71 10.41 23.95
CA ARG A 563 -24.51 10.65 22.75
C ARG A 563 -24.89 12.13 22.77
N HIS A 564 -24.48 12.88 21.74
CA HIS A 564 -24.69 14.32 21.72
C HIS A 564 -26.17 14.68 21.57
N ARG A 565 -26.84 14.11 20.56
CA ARG A 565 -28.28 14.31 20.30
C ARG A 565 -29.07 13.01 20.30
N SER A 566 -30.39 13.12 20.47
CA SER A 566 -31.26 11.94 20.39
C SER A 566 -31.14 11.29 19.01
N LEU A 567 -31.03 9.95 18.97
CA LEU A 567 -30.90 9.12 17.77
C LEU A 567 -29.52 9.07 17.11
N GLU A 568 -28.56 9.90 17.53
CA GLU A 568 -27.17 9.76 17.07
C GLU A 568 -26.51 8.48 17.62
N ALA A 569 -25.43 8.05 16.96
CA ALA A 569 -24.61 6.94 17.42
C ALA A 569 -24.06 7.22 18.81
N LEU A 570 -23.87 6.16 19.60
CA LEU A 570 -23.16 6.29 20.88
C LEU A 570 -21.67 6.35 20.56
N GLN A 571 -20.95 7.27 21.18
CA GLN A 571 -19.53 7.47 20.96
C GLN A 571 -18.71 7.03 22.16
N PHE A 572 -17.46 6.64 21.92
CA PHE A 572 -16.49 6.26 22.94
C PHE A 572 -15.33 7.26 22.97
N TRP A 573 -15.00 7.69 24.19
CA TRP A 573 -14.03 8.74 24.47
C TRP A 573 -13.10 8.35 25.61
N ILE A 574 -11.84 8.79 25.52
CA ILE A 574 -10.83 8.62 26.56
C ILE A 574 -10.44 10.01 27.09
N LEU A 575 -10.35 10.15 28.42
CA LEU A 575 -9.79 11.35 29.07
C LEU A 575 -8.36 11.05 29.49
N GLY A 576 -7.42 11.53 28.68
CA GLY A 576 -6.00 11.37 28.93
C GLY A 576 -5.43 12.59 29.65
N GLN A 577 -5.00 12.42 30.90
CA GLN A 577 -4.39 13.50 31.68
C GLN A 577 -2.90 13.62 31.37
N PHE A 578 -2.36 14.84 31.37
CA PHE A 578 -0.94 15.10 31.16
C PHE A 578 -0.46 16.32 31.96
N THR A 579 0.80 16.70 31.81
CA THR A 579 1.45 17.69 32.69
C THR A 579 0.82 19.08 32.65
N GLN A 580 0.15 19.46 31.55
CA GLN A 580 -0.40 20.81 31.37
C GLN A 580 -1.93 20.85 31.38
N GLY A 581 -2.63 19.72 31.47
CA GLY A 581 -4.08 19.66 31.39
C GLY A 581 -4.60 18.26 31.04
N VAL A 582 -5.75 18.23 30.37
CA VAL A 582 -6.40 16.98 29.95
C VAL A 582 -6.82 17.07 28.50
N GLU A 583 -6.64 15.97 27.77
CA GLU A 583 -7.17 15.80 26.42
C GLU A 583 -8.36 14.85 26.45
N ALA A 584 -9.46 15.21 25.78
CA ALA A 584 -10.50 14.27 25.41
C ALA A 584 -10.19 13.70 24.02
N LEU A 585 -10.08 12.38 23.92
CA LEU A 585 -9.71 11.69 22.69
C LEU A 585 -10.94 10.94 22.16
N PHE A 586 -11.47 11.38 21.02
CA PHE A 586 -12.51 10.63 20.31
C PHE A 586 -11.90 9.37 19.70
N VAL A 587 -12.45 8.22 20.05
CA VAL A 587 -11.98 6.92 19.53
C VAL A 587 -12.86 6.47 18.37
N GLY A 588 -14.19 6.50 18.56
CA GLY A 588 -15.13 6.05 17.53
C GLY A 588 -16.55 5.83 18.05
N GLU A 589 -17.44 5.39 17.16
CA GLU A 589 -18.84 5.09 17.47
C GLU A 589 -19.01 3.64 17.95
N VAL A 590 -19.62 3.41 19.11
CA VAL A 590 -19.88 2.10 19.72
C VAL A 590 -21.35 1.72 19.71
N ASN A 591 -21.63 0.41 19.75
CA ASN A 591 -23.01 -0.11 19.75
C ASN A 591 -23.48 -0.55 21.13
N ALA A 592 -22.56 -0.77 22.07
CA ALA A 592 -22.84 -1.22 23.44
C ALA A 592 -22.49 -0.16 24.49
N SER A 593 -23.15 -0.23 25.66
CA SER A 593 -22.91 0.65 26.80
C SER A 593 -23.10 -0.13 28.12
N PRO A 594 -22.01 -0.48 28.85
CA PRO A 594 -20.62 -0.22 28.50
C PRO A 594 -20.17 -1.06 27.30
N PRO A 595 -19.22 -0.56 26.48
CA PRO A 595 -18.63 -1.34 25.40
C PRO A 595 -17.66 -2.41 25.95
N GLN A 596 -17.30 -3.37 25.10
CA GLN A 596 -16.28 -4.36 25.41
C GLN A 596 -14.89 -3.85 24.99
N MET A 597 -13.91 -4.02 25.87
CA MET A 597 -12.53 -3.62 25.62
C MET A 597 -11.57 -4.66 26.18
N TYR A 598 -10.50 -4.92 25.45
CA TYR A 598 -9.37 -5.73 25.87
C TYR A 598 -8.14 -5.37 25.05
N ILE A 599 -6.96 -5.74 25.56
CA ILE A 599 -5.71 -5.62 24.81
C ILE A 599 -5.63 -6.79 23.82
N LEU A 600 -5.34 -6.46 22.56
CA LEU A 600 -5.19 -7.40 21.48
C LEU A 600 -3.81 -8.08 21.55
N ASP A 601 -3.77 -9.38 21.29
CA ASP A 601 -2.50 -10.11 21.14
C ASP A 601 -1.79 -9.60 19.86
N GLN A 602 -0.47 -9.41 19.95
CA GLN A 602 0.38 -8.94 18.85
C GLN A 602 0.20 -9.75 17.57
N ALA A 603 -0.16 -11.04 17.67
CA ALA A 603 -0.46 -11.87 16.51
C ALA A 603 -1.57 -11.32 15.59
N TYR A 604 -2.47 -10.48 16.10
CA TYR A 604 -3.59 -9.90 15.34
C TYR A 604 -3.32 -8.47 14.84
N VAL A 605 -2.20 -7.89 15.23
CA VAL A 605 -1.75 -6.56 14.79
C VAL A 605 -0.94 -6.73 13.49
N SER A 606 -1.07 -5.80 12.54
CA SER A 606 -0.20 -5.83 11.35
C SER A 606 1.26 -5.66 11.73
N GLU A 607 2.19 -6.25 10.96
CA GLU A 607 3.62 -6.21 11.27
C GLU A 607 4.17 -4.78 11.38
N GLU A 608 3.79 -3.92 10.43
CA GLU A 608 4.12 -2.49 10.41
C GLU A 608 3.65 -1.73 11.66
N ALA A 609 2.61 -2.24 12.32
CA ALA A 609 2.01 -1.61 13.49
C ALA A 609 2.41 -2.26 14.83
N LEU A 610 3.23 -3.32 14.83
CA LEU A 610 3.68 -3.99 16.06
C LEU A 610 4.42 -3.05 17.01
N GLN A 611 5.16 -2.08 16.46
CA GLN A 611 5.87 -1.04 17.20
C GLN A 611 4.94 -0.14 18.05
N TRP A 612 3.64 -0.11 17.74
CA TRP A 612 2.64 0.69 18.45
C TRP A 612 1.90 -0.11 19.54
N SER A 613 2.47 -1.22 20.02
CA SER A 613 1.92 -1.97 21.15
C SER A 613 2.03 -1.16 22.45
N PRO A 614 1.05 -1.27 23.38
CA PRO A 614 -0.14 -2.13 23.33
C PRO A 614 -1.26 -1.58 22.43
N VAL A 615 -2.09 -2.50 21.92
CA VAL A 615 -3.24 -2.20 21.05
C VAL A 615 -4.52 -2.58 21.78
N ALA A 616 -5.40 -1.61 22.01
CA ALA A 616 -6.73 -1.83 22.56
C ALA A 616 -7.71 -2.16 21.43
N PHE A 617 -8.61 -3.12 21.70
CA PHE A 617 -9.64 -3.51 20.76
C PHE A 617 -11.03 -3.26 21.34
N LEU A 618 -11.78 -2.37 20.69
CA LEU A 618 -13.08 -1.89 21.11
C LEU A 618 -14.20 -2.56 20.31
N ASP A 619 -15.14 -3.17 21.03
CA ASP A 619 -16.37 -3.81 20.52
C ASP A 619 -16.11 -4.82 19.35
N ASN A 620 -14.90 -5.36 19.28
CA ASN A 620 -14.41 -6.28 18.25
C ASN A 620 -14.39 -5.74 16.80
N TYR A 621 -14.29 -4.42 16.60
CA TYR A 621 -14.14 -3.87 15.23
C TYR A 621 -13.13 -2.72 15.13
N LEU A 622 -12.83 -2.01 16.21
CA LEU A 622 -11.92 -0.86 16.19
C LEU A 622 -10.68 -1.16 17.03
N ALA A 623 -9.52 -1.20 16.38
CA ALA A 623 -8.22 -1.35 17.02
C ALA A 623 -7.47 -0.03 17.01
N PHE A 624 -6.95 0.35 18.17
CA PHE A 624 -6.19 1.58 18.32
C PHE A 624 -5.14 1.44 19.41
N SER A 625 -4.14 2.29 19.37
CA SER A 625 -3.16 2.45 20.44
C SER A 625 -3.26 3.86 21.00
N MET A 626 -3.21 3.98 22.33
CA MET A 626 -3.02 5.26 23.00
C MET A 626 -1.52 5.42 23.25
N GLN A 627 -0.99 6.57 22.85
CA GLN A 627 0.43 6.89 22.97
C GLN A 627 0.57 8.28 23.58
N ARG A 628 1.76 8.59 24.09
CA ARG A 628 2.06 9.91 24.67
C ARG A 628 3.24 10.55 23.97
N ILE A 629 3.09 11.84 23.67
CA ILE A 629 4.19 12.65 23.16
C ILE A 629 5.31 12.67 24.22
N PRO A 630 6.56 12.36 23.86
CA PRO A 630 7.68 12.42 24.80
C PRO A 630 7.77 13.81 25.46
N VAL A 631 8.22 13.87 26.71
CA VAL A 631 8.36 15.10 27.52
C VAL A 631 7.03 15.72 27.98
N SER A 632 6.11 16.09 27.07
CA SER A 632 4.84 16.72 27.47
C SER A 632 3.87 15.73 28.13
N LEU A 633 4.01 14.45 27.76
CA LEU A 633 3.10 13.35 28.08
C LEU A 633 1.68 13.57 27.56
N LYS A 634 1.50 14.50 26.61
CA LYS A 634 0.23 14.77 25.97
C LYS A 634 -0.21 13.52 25.20
N PRO A 635 -1.39 12.95 25.47
CA PRO A 635 -1.79 11.71 24.85
C PRO A 635 -2.37 11.94 23.46
N TYR A 636 -2.26 10.93 22.61
CA TYR A 636 -2.84 10.87 21.27
C TYR A 636 -3.21 9.43 20.91
N LEU A 637 -4.07 9.27 19.91
CA LEU A 637 -4.52 7.97 19.43
C LEU A 637 -3.92 7.65 18.06
N LEU A 638 -3.63 6.37 17.86
CA LEU A 638 -3.30 5.80 16.56
C LEU A 638 -4.31 4.72 16.20
N ASN A 639 -4.90 4.85 15.02
CA ASN A 639 -5.69 3.77 14.45
C ASN A 639 -4.74 2.68 13.98
N ILE A 640 -4.95 1.47 14.48
CA ILE A 640 -4.07 0.35 14.20
C ILE A 640 -4.78 -0.55 13.18
N PRO A 641 -4.24 -0.67 11.95
CA PRO A 641 -4.79 -1.62 11.00
C PRO A 641 -4.64 -3.03 11.58
N LEU A 642 -5.75 -3.75 11.62
CA LEU A 642 -5.72 -5.15 11.99
C LEU A 642 -5.13 -5.96 10.86
N ARG A 643 -4.47 -7.06 11.21
CA ARG A 643 -4.04 -8.05 10.23
C ARG A 643 -5.28 -8.56 9.50
N GLN A 644 -5.32 -8.38 8.17
CA GLN A 644 -6.46 -8.80 7.37
C GLN A 644 -6.59 -10.34 7.30
N GLN A 645 -5.49 -11.03 7.59
CA GLN A 645 -5.41 -12.48 7.61
C GLN A 645 -4.81 -12.90 8.96
N TYR A 646 -5.27 -14.03 9.50
CA TYR A 646 -4.58 -14.62 10.64
C TYR A 646 -3.13 -14.90 10.27
N PRO A 647 -2.14 -14.64 11.15
CA PRO A 647 -0.77 -15.09 10.94
C PRO A 647 -0.79 -16.53 10.46
N ASP A 648 -0.30 -16.75 9.25
CA ASP A 648 0.10 -18.09 8.89
C ASP A 648 1.42 -18.37 9.63
N LYS A 649 1.30 -18.79 10.89
CA LYS A 649 2.44 -19.15 11.74
C LYS A 649 3.33 -20.21 11.09
N PHE A 650 2.80 -20.98 10.14
CA PHE A 650 3.59 -21.90 9.35
C PHE A 650 4.44 -21.13 8.33
N GLN A 651 3.84 -20.25 7.52
CA GLN A 651 4.58 -19.43 6.54
C GLN A 651 5.60 -18.49 7.19
N GLU A 652 5.23 -17.79 8.28
CA GLU A 652 6.18 -16.94 9.04
C GLU A 652 7.42 -17.73 9.49
N ALA A 653 7.22 -18.98 9.93
CA ALA A 653 8.32 -19.83 10.35
C ALA A 653 9.14 -20.38 9.17
N VAL A 654 8.53 -20.54 7.98
CA VAL A 654 9.23 -20.88 6.74
C VAL A 654 10.07 -19.69 6.26
N ASP A 655 9.52 -18.48 6.23
CA ASP A 655 10.21 -17.27 5.81
C ASP A 655 11.38 -16.93 6.77
N ALA A 656 11.18 -17.08 8.08
CA ALA A 656 12.25 -16.95 9.05
C ALA A 656 13.36 -17.99 8.85
N ALA A 657 13.01 -19.24 8.53
CA ALA A 657 13.98 -20.29 8.23
C ALA A 657 14.73 -20.04 6.91
N GLU A 658 14.07 -19.43 5.92
CA GLU A 658 14.69 -18.99 4.67
C GLU A 658 15.71 -17.87 4.92
N ALA A 659 15.29 -16.81 5.61
CA ALA A 659 16.15 -15.69 5.95
C ALA A 659 17.38 -16.15 6.76
N ASP A 660 17.20 -17.01 7.76
CA ASP A 660 18.29 -17.56 8.56
C ASP A 660 19.25 -18.42 7.70
N LEU A 661 18.72 -19.27 6.81
CA LEU A 661 19.53 -20.06 5.89
C LEU A 661 20.40 -19.17 5.01
N PHE A 662 19.81 -18.12 4.43
CA PHE A 662 20.52 -17.22 3.54
C PHE A 662 21.46 -16.24 4.26
N ALA A 663 21.22 -15.96 5.54
CA ALA A 663 22.16 -15.26 6.42
C ALA A 663 23.35 -16.13 6.85
N GLY A 664 23.37 -17.42 6.50
CA GLY A 664 24.48 -18.33 6.75
C GLY A 664 24.33 -19.20 8.00
N ALA A 665 23.12 -19.36 8.54
CA ALA A 665 22.85 -20.31 9.61
C ALA A 665 23.17 -21.77 9.16
N PRO A 666 23.56 -22.66 10.09
CA PRO A 666 23.88 -24.05 9.75
C PRO A 666 22.71 -24.77 9.07
N PRO A 667 22.87 -25.31 7.84
CA PRO A 667 21.76 -25.92 7.09
C PRO A 667 21.06 -27.08 7.80
N GLY A 668 21.80 -27.88 8.58
CA GLY A 668 21.21 -28.97 9.38
C GLY A 668 20.27 -28.49 10.49
N GLU A 669 20.51 -27.29 11.06
CA GLU A 669 19.62 -26.68 12.06
C GLU A 669 18.33 -26.19 11.39
N ILE A 670 18.46 -25.54 10.23
CA ILE A 670 17.33 -25.11 9.40
C ILE A 670 16.47 -26.31 8.97
N PHE A 671 17.10 -27.38 8.48
CA PHE A 671 16.40 -28.61 8.13
C PHE A 671 15.60 -29.18 9.31
N THR A 672 16.19 -29.20 10.51
CA THR A 672 15.53 -29.69 11.73
C THR A 672 14.32 -28.82 12.08
N ARG A 673 14.47 -27.50 12.11
CA ARG A 673 13.36 -26.55 12.33
C ARG A 673 12.22 -26.77 11.33
N LEU A 674 12.53 -26.90 10.04
CA LEU A 674 11.53 -27.17 9.02
C LEU A 674 10.82 -28.52 9.20
N VAL A 675 11.49 -29.55 9.71
CA VAL A 675 10.83 -30.82 10.07
C VAL A 675 9.89 -30.64 11.27
N GLU A 676 10.29 -29.86 12.28
CA GLU A 676 9.48 -29.60 13.48
C GLU A 676 8.18 -28.82 13.16
N LEU A 677 8.17 -27.99 12.11
CA LEU A 677 6.95 -27.30 11.66
C LEU A 677 5.80 -28.26 11.28
N GLN A 678 6.12 -29.51 10.97
CA GLN A 678 5.09 -30.54 10.71
C GLN A 678 4.29 -30.89 11.97
N GLU A 679 4.90 -30.73 13.15
CA GLU A 679 4.29 -31.04 14.45
C GLU A 679 3.67 -29.81 15.10
N TYR A 680 4.34 -28.65 15.04
CA TYR A 680 3.85 -27.38 15.59
C TYR A 680 4.34 -26.18 14.76
N PRO A 681 3.46 -25.28 14.26
CA PRO A 681 2.00 -25.20 14.47
C PRO A 681 1.19 -26.30 13.76
N GLY A 682 1.86 -27.18 13.02
CA GLY A 682 1.26 -28.26 12.24
C GLY A 682 1.27 -27.93 10.75
N LEU A 683 1.30 -28.97 9.91
CA LEU A 683 1.32 -28.79 8.45
C LEU A 683 -0.06 -28.29 7.95
N LEU A 684 -0.15 -27.03 7.54
CA LEU A 684 -1.41 -26.37 7.14
C LEU A 684 -1.72 -26.44 5.63
N CYS A 685 -1.10 -27.36 4.89
CA CYS A 685 -1.28 -27.50 3.43
C CYS A 685 -2.74 -27.88 3.04
N GLN A 686 -3.62 -26.90 2.86
CA GLN A 686 -4.99 -27.08 2.31
C GLN A 686 -5.39 -25.91 1.39
N ASN A 687 -6.24 -26.23 0.39
CA ASN A 687 -7.03 -25.45 -0.58
C ASN A 687 -6.62 -24.01 -0.99
N ASP A 688 -6.14 -23.18 -0.09
CA ASP A 688 -5.72 -21.79 -0.35
C ASP A 688 -4.20 -21.63 -0.24
N TRP A 689 -3.47 -22.59 0.36
CA TRP A 689 -2.02 -22.52 0.63
C TRP A 689 -1.23 -23.66 -0.02
N THR A 690 -0.15 -23.32 -0.71
CA THR A 690 0.79 -24.27 -1.31
C THR A 690 2.00 -24.46 -0.40
N CYS A 691 2.45 -25.70 -0.20
CA CYS A 691 3.65 -26.01 0.60
C CYS A 691 4.87 -26.32 -0.28
N ASP A 692 4.81 -25.91 -1.54
CA ASP A 692 5.89 -25.96 -2.51
C ASP A 692 7.14 -25.22 -2.01
N HIS A 693 6.98 -23.99 -1.50
CA HIS A 693 8.08 -23.22 -0.91
C HIS A 693 8.73 -24.00 0.25
N TYR A 694 7.93 -24.41 1.23
CA TYR A 694 8.37 -25.21 2.37
C TYR A 694 9.17 -26.46 1.96
N PHE A 695 8.63 -27.27 1.04
CA PHE A 695 9.30 -28.50 0.60
C PHE A 695 10.56 -28.19 -0.21
N TYR A 696 10.58 -27.11 -0.99
CA TYR A 696 11.78 -26.67 -1.70
C TYR A 696 12.89 -26.30 -0.71
N LEU A 697 12.59 -25.40 0.23
CA LEU A 697 13.54 -24.93 1.24
C LEU A 697 14.06 -26.09 2.12
N ARG A 698 13.19 -27.03 2.49
CA ARG A 698 13.60 -28.25 3.20
C ARG A 698 14.55 -29.11 2.35
N GLY A 699 14.31 -29.19 1.04
CA GLY A 699 15.21 -29.88 0.12
C GLY A 699 16.57 -29.20 0.01
N LEU A 700 16.58 -27.88 -0.09
CA LEU A 700 17.79 -27.06 -0.16
C LEU A 700 18.62 -27.15 1.12
N ALA A 701 18.00 -27.00 2.29
CA ALA A 701 18.68 -27.15 3.57
C ALA A 701 19.30 -28.56 3.72
N ALA A 702 18.58 -29.61 3.31
CA ALA A 702 19.10 -30.97 3.31
C ALA A 702 20.25 -31.19 2.31
N GLU A 703 20.18 -30.58 1.13
CA GLU A 703 21.24 -30.64 0.11
C GLU A 703 22.53 -30.01 0.63
N LEU A 704 22.42 -28.81 1.21
CA LEU A 704 23.53 -28.05 1.78
C LEU A 704 24.13 -28.73 3.03
N ASP A 705 23.32 -29.43 3.83
CA ASP A 705 23.78 -30.27 4.95
C ASP A 705 24.41 -31.60 4.49
N GLY A 706 24.31 -31.94 3.20
CA GLY A 706 24.82 -33.18 2.62
C GLY A 706 23.89 -34.40 2.80
N ASN A 707 22.67 -34.20 3.32
CA ASN A 707 21.64 -35.23 3.43
C ASN A 707 20.89 -35.45 2.10
N LYS A 708 21.59 -36.12 1.17
CA LYS A 708 21.10 -36.34 -0.21
C LYS A 708 19.73 -37.02 -0.29
N GLN A 709 19.45 -37.98 0.59
CA GLN A 709 18.19 -38.71 0.56
C GLN A 709 17.02 -37.80 0.91
N ALA A 710 17.16 -37.00 1.98
CA ALA A 710 16.12 -36.06 2.39
C ALA A 710 15.92 -34.95 1.33
N ALA A 711 17.00 -34.47 0.70
CA ALA A 711 16.93 -33.50 -0.40
C ALA A 711 16.12 -34.05 -1.59
N ILE A 712 16.45 -35.26 -2.05
CA ILE A 712 15.74 -35.92 -3.17
C ILE A 712 14.26 -36.12 -2.84
N GLU A 713 13.95 -36.58 -1.63
CA GLU A 713 12.56 -36.79 -1.21
C GLU A 713 11.76 -35.48 -1.18
N ALA A 714 12.36 -34.39 -0.69
CA ALA A 714 11.73 -33.09 -0.62
C ALA A 714 11.50 -32.47 -2.02
N TYR A 715 12.53 -32.43 -2.87
CA TYR A 715 12.38 -31.95 -4.26
C TYR A 715 11.41 -32.79 -5.08
N HIS A 716 11.44 -34.12 -4.92
CA HIS A 716 10.48 -35.01 -5.56
C HIS A 716 9.05 -34.72 -5.11
N ARG A 717 8.86 -34.40 -3.83
CA ARG A 717 7.56 -33.99 -3.28
C ARG A 717 7.04 -32.71 -3.91
N VAL A 718 7.90 -31.69 -4.05
CA VAL A 718 7.53 -30.43 -4.75
C VAL A 718 7.00 -30.76 -6.15
N TRP A 719 7.75 -31.55 -6.92
CA TRP A 719 7.38 -31.91 -8.28
C TRP A 719 6.10 -32.76 -8.37
N LEU A 720 5.89 -33.68 -7.43
CA LEU A 720 4.73 -34.57 -7.41
C LEU A 720 3.43 -33.82 -7.09
N ASP A 721 3.46 -32.98 -6.06
CA ASP A 721 2.25 -32.39 -5.48
C ASP A 721 1.94 -30.99 -6.01
N TYR A 722 2.95 -30.24 -6.46
CA TYR A 722 2.85 -28.81 -6.81
C TYR A 722 3.30 -28.52 -8.23
N SER A 723 2.89 -29.35 -9.19
CA SER A 723 3.42 -29.35 -10.57
C SER A 723 3.32 -28.04 -11.37
N LYS A 724 2.56 -27.05 -10.88
CA LYS A 724 2.39 -25.72 -11.49
C LYS A 724 3.23 -24.62 -10.83
N SER A 725 3.84 -24.92 -9.69
CA SER A 725 4.68 -23.99 -8.95
C SER A 725 6.01 -23.74 -9.66
N PRO A 726 6.55 -22.51 -9.64
CA PRO A 726 7.93 -22.24 -10.07
C PRO A 726 8.97 -23.05 -9.30
N PHE A 727 8.74 -23.32 -8.00
CA PHE A 727 9.61 -24.21 -7.21
C PHE A 727 9.68 -25.63 -7.77
N THR A 728 8.65 -26.10 -8.49
CA THR A 728 8.74 -27.38 -9.21
C THR A 728 9.77 -27.32 -10.33
N THR A 729 9.85 -26.21 -11.06
CA THR A 729 10.87 -26.04 -12.11
C THR A 729 12.26 -26.08 -11.49
N MET A 730 12.48 -25.35 -10.39
CA MET A 730 13.74 -25.35 -9.65
C MET A 730 14.10 -26.76 -9.14
N ALA A 731 13.18 -27.42 -8.43
CA ALA A 731 13.36 -28.78 -7.91
C ALA A 731 13.63 -29.81 -9.01
N ARG A 732 13.03 -29.65 -10.21
CA ARG A 732 13.27 -30.55 -11.35
C ARG A 732 14.69 -30.44 -11.90
N LEU A 733 15.25 -29.24 -11.94
CA LEU A 733 16.63 -29.02 -12.40
C LEU A 733 17.64 -29.71 -11.46
N LYS A 734 17.30 -29.81 -10.18
CA LYS A 734 18.09 -30.52 -9.15
C LYS A 734 18.02 -32.04 -9.20
N LEU A 735 17.11 -32.62 -9.99
CA LEU A 735 16.88 -34.07 -10.02
C LEU A 735 17.29 -34.68 -11.36
N ALA A 736 18.33 -35.52 -11.33
CA ALA A 736 18.69 -36.39 -12.45
C ALA A 736 17.90 -37.70 -12.36
N GLY A 737 17.12 -38.01 -13.41
CA GLY A 737 16.49 -39.33 -13.52
C GLY A 737 17.57 -40.42 -13.61
N SER A 738 17.46 -41.46 -12.79
CA SER A 738 18.33 -42.64 -12.94
C SER A 738 18.17 -43.19 -14.36
N PRO A 739 19.27 -43.54 -15.05
CA PRO A 739 19.15 -44.33 -16.27
C PRO A 739 18.43 -45.61 -15.88
N VAL A 740 17.17 -45.74 -16.31
CA VAL A 740 16.48 -47.01 -16.24
C VAL A 740 17.30 -47.94 -17.11
N PHE A 741 18.13 -48.78 -16.48
CA PHE A 741 18.69 -49.95 -17.15
C PHE A 741 17.49 -50.77 -17.58
N ILE A 742 17.08 -50.60 -18.84
CA ILE A 742 16.20 -51.54 -19.50
C ILE A 742 17.02 -52.82 -19.55
N SER A 743 16.88 -53.67 -18.53
CA SER A 743 17.39 -55.03 -18.60
C SER A 743 16.85 -55.61 -19.90
N PRO A 744 17.69 -56.09 -20.84
CA PRO A 744 17.20 -56.64 -22.09
C PRO A 744 16.32 -57.83 -21.73
N THR A 745 15.00 -57.64 -21.76
CA THR A 745 14.05 -58.72 -21.63
C THR A 745 14.36 -59.68 -22.78
N PRO A 746 14.69 -60.97 -22.52
CA PRO A 746 14.98 -61.90 -23.59
C PRO A 746 13.73 -62.03 -24.45
N THR A 747 13.81 -61.55 -25.69
CA THR A 747 12.80 -61.77 -26.71
C THR A 747 12.70 -63.27 -26.96
N SER A 748 11.71 -63.93 -26.36
CA SER A 748 11.35 -65.30 -26.72
C SER A 748 10.75 -65.29 -28.12
N SER A 749 11.62 -65.56 -29.10
CA SER A 749 11.25 -65.96 -30.45
C SER A 749 10.35 -67.20 -30.40
N LEU A 750 9.13 -67.07 -30.91
CA LEU A 750 8.32 -68.20 -31.34
C LEU A 750 8.13 -68.10 -32.86
N THR A 751 8.73 -69.02 -33.59
CA THR A 751 8.37 -69.41 -34.96
C THR A 751 9.01 -70.78 -35.21
N PRO A 752 8.53 -71.63 -36.15
CA PRO A 752 7.37 -71.53 -37.07
C PRO A 752 6.54 -72.84 -37.18
N THR A 753 5.39 -72.81 -37.89
CA THR A 753 4.88 -73.80 -38.90
C THR A 753 3.49 -73.31 -39.32
N GLY A 754 3.05 -73.18 -40.58
CA GLY A 754 3.65 -73.36 -41.90
C GLY A 754 2.56 -73.17 -42.97
N THR A 755 2.93 -72.49 -44.08
CA THR A 755 2.52 -72.75 -45.48
C THR A 755 1.05 -72.39 -45.85
N ILE A 756 0.72 -71.63 -46.92
CA ILE A 756 1.22 -71.71 -48.31
C ILE A 756 1.14 -70.33 -49.03
N THR A 757 2.23 -70.00 -49.74
CA THR A 757 2.49 -69.01 -50.82
C THR A 757 1.62 -69.27 -52.09
N PRO A 758 1.70 -68.54 -53.24
CA PRO A 758 2.51 -67.36 -53.65
C PRO A 758 1.68 -66.21 -54.29
N SER A 759 2.18 -65.01 -54.64
CA SER A 759 2.97 -64.79 -55.87
C SER A 759 3.30 -63.31 -56.13
N LEU A 760 4.58 -63.07 -56.48
CA LEU A 760 5.17 -62.09 -57.42
C LEU A 760 5.35 -60.59 -57.07
N THR A 761 6.54 -60.33 -56.54
CA THR A 761 7.63 -59.41 -56.96
C THR A 761 7.53 -58.58 -58.27
N LEU A 762 7.87 -57.28 -58.19
CA LEU A 762 8.92 -56.51 -58.95
C LEU A 762 8.58 -55.00 -58.96
N THR A 763 9.28 -54.14 -58.19
CA THR A 763 10.48 -53.32 -58.55
C THR A 763 10.26 -52.26 -59.63
N LEU A 764 10.37 -50.96 -59.27
CA LEU A 764 11.36 -49.98 -59.80
C LEU A 764 11.01 -48.52 -59.41
N THR A 765 12.06 -47.80 -59.02
CA THR A 765 12.25 -46.35 -58.73
C THR A 765 12.05 -45.47 -59.99
N PRO A 766 12.40 -44.15 -59.98
CA PRO A 766 11.85 -42.94 -59.34
C PRO A 766 11.22 -41.97 -60.40
N THR A 767 10.55 -40.86 -60.03
CA THR A 767 10.55 -39.61 -60.84
C THR A 767 10.07 -38.40 -60.01
N ILE A 768 10.86 -37.31 -60.07
CA ILE A 768 10.55 -35.94 -59.64
C ILE A 768 9.87 -35.21 -60.79
N THR A 769 8.80 -34.44 -60.54
CA THR A 769 8.35 -33.39 -61.47
C THR A 769 7.88 -32.14 -60.73
N LEU A 770 8.37 -31.00 -61.21
CA LEU A 770 8.21 -29.63 -60.73
C LEU A 770 6.85 -28.99 -61.07
N THR A 771 6.54 -27.95 -60.30
CA THR A 771 5.49 -26.91 -60.36
C THR A 771 5.21 -26.34 -61.77
N PRO A 772 4.03 -25.70 -62.00
CA PRO A 772 4.03 -24.23 -61.99
C PRO A 772 2.78 -23.54 -61.38
N THR A 773 3.04 -22.27 -61.09
CA THR A 773 2.33 -21.18 -60.41
C THR A 773 1.05 -20.66 -61.11
N LEU A 774 0.06 -20.15 -60.35
CA LEU A 774 -0.42 -18.74 -60.33
C LEU A 774 -1.88 -18.53 -59.84
N SER A 775 -1.99 -17.58 -58.90
CA SER A 775 -2.96 -16.47 -58.78
C SER A 775 -4.47 -16.71 -58.58
N GLY A 776 -4.99 -16.12 -57.49
CA GLY A 776 -6.39 -15.73 -57.36
C GLY A 776 -6.95 -15.70 -55.92
N THR A 777 -7.00 -14.53 -55.29
CA THR A 777 -8.01 -14.12 -54.28
C THR A 777 -9.44 -14.27 -54.84
N PRO A 778 -10.58 -14.34 -54.07
CA PRO A 778 -10.89 -14.04 -52.64
C PRO A 778 -11.88 -15.14 -52.05
N PRO A 779 -12.85 -14.94 -51.11
CA PRO A 779 -13.11 -13.92 -50.07
C PRO A 779 -13.41 -14.49 -48.65
N THR A 780 -13.52 -13.55 -47.72
CA THR A 780 -14.16 -13.56 -46.40
C THR A 780 -15.53 -14.24 -46.36
N SER A 781 -15.74 -15.19 -45.44
CA SER A 781 -16.96 -15.35 -44.64
C SER A 781 -16.79 -16.44 -43.57
N THR A 782 -16.94 -16.02 -42.31
CA THR A 782 -16.99 -16.85 -41.11
C THR A 782 -18.37 -17.52 -41.02
N PRO A 783 -18.49 -18.86 -40.90
CA PRO A 783 -19.74 -19.48 -40.51
C PRO A 783 -19.84 -19.59 -38.99
N THR A 784 -20.83 -18.90 -38.43
CA THR A 784 -21.38 -19.14 -37.09
C THR A 784 -21.96 -20.55 -37.02
N VAL A 785 -21.45 -21.38 -36.11
CA VAL A 785 -22.06 -22.68 -35.77
C VAL A 785 -22.70 -22.57 -34.39
N THR A 786 -24.03 -22.57 -34.40
CA THR A 786 -24.90 -22.77 -33.23
C THR A 786 -24.91 -24.25 -32.89
N GLY A 787 -24.36 -24.63 -31.74
CA GLY A 787 -24.39 -26.00 -31.21
C GLY A 787 -24.83 -26.00 -29.75
N THR A 788 -26.07 -26.42 -29.51
CA THR A 788 -26.68 -26.66 -28.20
C THR A 788 -26.01 -27.83 -27.46
N LEU A 789 -25.61 -27.60 -26.20
CA LEU A 789 -25.09 -28.64 -25.31
C LEU A 789 -26.21 -29.60 -24.84
N PRO A 790 -25.97 -30.93 -24.78
CA PRO A 790 -26.88 -31.86 -24.13
C PRO A 790 -26.66 -31.94 -22.62
N THR A 791 -27.78 -31.94 -21.90
CA THR A 791 -27.96 -32.14 -20.46
C THR A 791 -27.38 -33.47 -19.97
N ALA A 792 -26.56 -33.45 -18.92
CA ALA A 792 -26.09 -34.65 -18.24
C ALA A 792 -27.11 -35.14 -17.18
N THR A 793 -27.52 -36.40 -17.32
CA THR A 793 -28.44 -37.13 -16.43
C THR A 793 -27.72 -37.62 -15.17
N ARG A 794 -28.25 -37.33 -13.98
CA ARG A 794 -27.79 -37.87 -12.69
C ARG A 794 -28.06 -39.37 -12.57
N SER A 795 -27.10 -40.11 -12.02
CA SER A 795 -27.20 -41.53 -11.62
C SER A 795 -27.34 -41.65 -10.09
N PRO A 796 -28.08 -42.65 -9.55
CA PRO A 796 -28.47 -42.70 -8.13
C PRO A 796 -27.41 -43.29 -7.19
N THR A 797 -27.37 -42.74 -5.98
CA THR A 797 -26.58 -43.16 -4.81
C THR A 797 -27.09 -44.48 -4.20
N PRO A 798 -26.23 -45.40 -3.74
CA PRO A 798 -26.66 -46.60 -3.04
C PRO A 798 -26.88 -46.37 -1.54
N THR A 799 -27.93 -47.00 -1.03
CA THR A 799 -28.39 -47.10 0.36
C THR A 799 -27.46 -47.96 1.22
N ILE A 800 -27.09 -47.50 2.42
CA ILE A 800 -26.46 -48.33 3.47
C ILE A 800 -27.41 -48.42 4.68
N SER A 801 -27.53 -49.64 5.22
CA SER A 801 -28.40 -50.05 6.33
C SER A 801 -27.73 -49.78 7.70
N PRO A 802 -28.50 -49.53 8.78
CA PRO A 802 -27.94 -49.15 10.09
C PRO A 802 -27.53 -50.37 10.94
N THR A 803 -26.42 -50.21 11.68
CA THR A 803 -25.96 -51.11 12.75
C THR A 803 -26.37 -50.52 14.11
N PRO A 804 -26.82 -51.32 15.11
CA PRO A 804 -27.31 -50.78 16.38
C PRO A 804 -26.16 -50.49 17.35
N THR A 805 -26.18 -49.31 17.98
CA THR A 805 -25.28 -48.97 19.08
C THR A 805 -26.07 -48.99 20.39
N GLU A 806 -25.64 -49.85 21.32
CA GLU A 806 -26.18 -49.97 22.66
C GLU A 806 -25.90 -48.72 23.50
N THR A 807 -26.89 -48.34 24.30
CA THR A 807 -26.85 -47.24 25.28
C THR A 807 -26.36 -47.76 26.64
N PRO A 808 -25.32 -47.17 27.26
CA PRO A 808 -25.10 -47.35 28.69
C PRO A 808 -25.74 -46.23 29.51
N THR A 809 -26.34 -46.65 30.61
CA THR A 809 -27.02 -45.88 31.67
C THR A 809 -26.10 -44.90 32.39
N PRO A 810 -26.58 -43.71 32.82
CA PRO A 810 -25.77 -42.76 33.59
C PRO A 810 -25.66 -43.21 35.06
N THR A 811 -24.43 -43.22 35.58
CA THR A 811 -24.17 -43.31 37.02
C THR A 811 -23.84 -41.92 37.55
N GLU A 812 -24.65 -41.48 38.51
CA GLU A 812 -24.53 -40.23 39.25
C GLU A 812 -23.32 -40.32 40.20
N THR A 813 -22.42 -39.34 40.19
CA THR A 813 -21.37 -39.21 41.20
C THR A 813 -21.20 -37.75 41.61
N THR A 814 -21.30 -37.55 42.91
CA THR A 814 -21.33 -36.30 43.67
C THR A 814 -20.00 -35.52 43.59
N PRO A 815 -19.97 -34.18 43.74
CA PRO A 815 -18.75 -33.39 43.60
C PRO A 815 -17.87 -33.44 44.85
N ALA A 816 -16.56 -33.61 44.66
CA ALA A 816 -15.52 -33.42 45.68
C ALA A 816 -14.85 -32.04 45.49
N PRO A 817 -14.30 -31.43 46.56
CA PRO A 817 -13.99 -30.01 46.62
C PRO A 817 -12.69 -29.65 45.90
N ILE A 818 -12.72 -28.56 45.15
CA ILE A 818 -11.54 -28.00 44.46
C ILE A 818 -10.63 -27.36 45.51
N THR A 819 -9.40 -27.85 45.58
CA THR A 819 -8.32 -27.30 46.40
C THR A 819 -7.42 -26.49 45.47
N ASN A 820 -7.21 -25.21 45.77
CA ASN A 820 -6.31 -24.33 45.03
C ASN A 820 -4.85 -24.78 45.19
N THR A 821 -4.18 -25.02 44.08
CA THR A 821 -2.71 -24.92 43.96
C THR A 821 -2.33 -24.26 42.65
N PRO A 822 -1.28 -23.42 42.62
CA PRO A 822 -0.99 -22.50 41.53
C PRO A 822 -0.26 -23.20 40.38
N TYR A 823 -0.63 -22.85 39.14
CA TYR A 823 0.16 -23.17 37.96
C TYR A 823 1.42 -22.30 37.91
N PRO A 824 2.54 -22.83 37.36
CA PRO A 824 3.71 -22.03 37.06
C PRO A 824 3.46 -21.16 35.82
N VAL A 825 4.01 -19.95 35.88
CA VAL A 825 3.97 -18.89 34.88
C VAL A 825 4.74 -19.31 33.61
N PRO A 826 4.24 -19.04 32.39
CA PRO A 826 5.06 -19.02 31.18
C PRO A 826 5.98 -17.79 31.13
#